data_AF-A0A7V1LLP0-F1
#
_entry.id   AF-A0A7V1LLP0-F1
#
_cell.length_a   1.000
_cell.length_b   1.000
_cell.length_c   1.000
_cell.angle_alpha   90.00
_cell.angle_beta   90.00
_cell.angle_gamma   90.00
#
_symmetry.space_group_name_H-M   'P 1'
#
loop_
_entity.id
_entity.type
_entity.pdbx_description
1 polymer ?
#
loop_
_entity_poly.entity_id
_entity_poly.type
_entity_poly.pdbx_seq_one_letter_code
_entity_poly.pdbx_strand_id
1 'polypeptide(L)'
;EWMGHVLNYLGLTVGVILGDMTPEQRREAYNCDVTYGTNNEFGFDYLRDNMAGSVDNIVQVRGHHYSIVDEVDSVLIDEARTPLIISGPVSVSTHRYAEMKPLVERLVTAQNRLVNRLVKEGEDLIKAGKEREGANKLLIAEKGAPKNKRLLKLYHDPSIKRMVQAMENDYLRDKGQSKASDEHYFGELYFIVDEKSHTIDLTEKGRVEMNPAEPEMFLIPDLGEEIAKIEQDESLSEEQKLAKKDELHQLLNERSEKVQNISQLLRAYTLYEKDSEYVVQDGKVQIVDEFTGRILSGRRYSDGLHQAIEAKENVKIERETQTLATITLQNFFRMYDKLAGMTGTAETEAAEFWEIYKLDVLVIPTNKPIARVDMDDRLYRTKREKYNAIIEEIETMNKLGRPVLVGTVTVEVSETLSRMLKRRGIKHNVLNAKQHKREAEIVSQAGERGAVTIATNMAGRGTDIKLGAGVVEAGDPERGIPGGLHVIGTERHESRRIDRQLRGRSGRQGDPGSSIFYLSLEDDLMRLFATDRVAGIMERLGAEEGEVITHKMMTKAIERAQRKVEARNFSIRKRLLDYDDVMNQQRTVIYDRRRAALMQEDIYAEVVNILEEYLDSVMAKYVDPKGHSDEWDLEGLKTEIQRISFLNFEKTYKDVEAYTAEDLKEKIKEDMLEIYSLKEKRIGREKMAVLERYFILRVIDEEWKDHLYQMDMLKEGIHLQAYGQKDPLIEYKKEAYYLFTALIDRINETILNWLWKFQLAEEPTNREERRHVPMKTVHEASTNMGFEGVPAGETDIQKASRERSDKRQPVRVEKKPRPNDPCFCGSGKKYKKCHGANA
;
A
#
# COMPACT_ATOMS: atom_id res chain seq x y z
N GLU A 1 -9.73 -17.01 23.00
CA GLU A 1 -10.48 -17.09 24.27
C GLU A 1 -11.83 -17.81 24.11
N TRP A 2 -12.84 -17.22 23.45
CA TRP A 2 -14.19 -17.80 23.41
C TRP A 2 -14.27 -19.23 22.84
N MET A 3 -13.77 -19.45 21.62
CA MET A 3 -13.70 -20.78 20.99
C MET A 3 -12.57 -21.66 21.55
N GLY A 4 -11.59 -21.05 22.22
CA GLY A 4 -10.48 -21.78 22.81
C GLY A 4 -10.92 -22.78 23.87
N HIS A 5 -11.96 -22.47 24.65
CA HIS A 5 -12.50 -23.41 25.63
C HIS A 5 -13.02 -24.70 25.00
N VAL A 6 -13.70 -24.61 23.85
CA VAL A 6 -14.23 -25.78 23.15
C VAL A 6 -13.09 -26.61 22.56
N LEU A 7 -12.14 -25.96 21.89
CA LEU A 7 -11.00 -26.64 21.27
C LEU A 7 -10.09 -27.31 22.31
N ASN A 8 -9.75 -26.61 23.38
CA ASN A 8 -8.96 -27.15 24.49
C ASN A 8 -9.68 -28.32 25.18
N TYR A 9 -11.01 -28.26 25.31
CA TYR A 9 -11.81 -29.37 25.84
C TYR A 9 -11.69 -30.63 24.98
N LEU A 10 -11.57 -30.48 23.66
CA LEU A 10 -11.34 -31.57 22.70
C LEU A 10 -9.86 -31.99 22.60
N GLY A 11 -8.97 -31.40 23.40
CA GLY A 11 -7.53 -31.71 23.41
C GLY A 11 -6.71 -31.02 22.33
N LEU A 12 -7.26 -30.01 21.64
CA LEU A 12 -6.55 -29.22 20.64
C LEU A 12 -5.92 -27.98 21.29
N THR A 13 -4.70 -27.67 20.91
CA THR A 13 -3.99 -26.47 21.36
C THR A 13 -4.37 -25.25 20.53
N VAL A 14 -4.45 -24.09 21.18
CA VAL A 14 -4.89 -22.83 20.54
C VAL A 14 -3.88 -21.71 20.75
N GLY A 15 -3.34 -21.20 19.65
CA GLY A 15 -2.44 -20.05 19.61
C GLY A 15 -3.14 -18.78 19.15
N VAL A 16 -2.60 -17.62 19.52
CA VAL A 16 -3.08 -16.31 19.07
C VAL A 16 -1.88 -15.45 18.69
N ILE A 17 -1.94 -14.81 17.53
CA ILE A 17 -0.96 -13.85 17.04
C ILE A 17 -1.45 -12.43 17.29
N LEU A 18 -0.61 -11.63 17.96
CA LEU A 18 -0.81 -10.22 18.27
C LEU A 18 0.41 -9.41 17.80
N GLY A 19 0.21 -8.13 17.52
CA GLY A 19 1.24 -7.27 16.94
C GLY A 19 2.49 -7.09 17.82
N ASP A 20 2.35 -7.15 19.14
CA ASP A 20 3.39 -6.90 20.13
C ASP A 20 4.17 -8.15 20.59
N MET A 21 3.94 -9.30 19.95
CA MET A 21 4.60 -10.56 20.31
C MET A 21 6.04 -10.67 19.80
N THR A 22 6.91 -11.30 20.60
CA THR A 22 8.28 -11.65 20.18
C THR A 22 8.27 -12.82 19.17
N PRO A 23 9.34 -13.00 18.38
CA PRO A 23 9.43 -14.13 17.45
C PRO A 23 9.24 -15.50 18.12
N GLU A 24 9.76 -15.68 19.34
CA GLU A 24 9.61 -16.93 20.10
C GLU A 24 8.15 -17.20 20.46
N GLN A 25 7.43 -16.16 20.93
CA GLN A 25 6.01 -16.26 21.26
C GLN A 25 5.17 -16.55 20.02
N ARG A 26 5.50 -15.91 18.88
CA ARG A 26 4.82 -16.18 17.59
C ARG A 26 5.04 -17.63 17.16
N ARG A 27 6.26 -18.14 17.25
CA ARG A 27 6.58 -19.54 16.93
C ARG A 27 5.79 -20.51 17.80
N GLU A 28 5.69 -20.25 19.10
CA GLU A 28 4.85 -21.06 20.00
C GLU A 28 3.39 -21.06 19.55
N ALA A 29 2.84 -19.90 19.19
CA ALA A 29 1.46 -19.76 18.73
C ALA A 29 1.19 -20.43 17.36
N TYR A 30 2.14 -20.41 16.42
CA TYR A 30 2.04 -21.14 15.14
C TYR A 30 2.21 -22.66 15.30
N ASN A 31 2.85 -23.10 16.38
CA ASN A 31 3.01 -24.53 16.68
C ASN A 31 1.74 -25.16 17.28
N CYS A 32 0.76 -24.36 17.70
CA CYS A 32 -0.55 -24.87 18.12
C CYS A 32 -1.32 -25.52 16.95
N ASP A 33 -2.34 -26.31 17.28
CA ASP A 33 -3.22 -26.97 16.29
C ASP A 33 -4.11 -25.96 15.56
N VAL A 34 -4.53 -24.90 16.26
CA VAL A 34 -5.32 -23.79 15.70
C VAL A 34 -4.70 -22.47 16.11
N THR A 35 -4.42 -21.61 15.13
CA THR A 35 -3.85 -20.28 15.37
C THR A 35 -4.83 -19.20 14.90
N TYR A 36 -5.20 -18.29 15.81
CA TYR A 36 -5.99 -17.09 15.49
C TYR A 36 -5.09 -15.89 15.28
N GLY A 37 -5.43 -15.01 14.35
CA GLY A 37 -4.65 -13.80 14.05
C GLY A 37 -5.38 -12.94 13.02
N THR A 38 -4.82 -11.77 12.72
CA THR A 38 -5.32 -10.92 11.64
C THR A 38 -4.63 -11.27 10.33
N ASN A 39 -5.30 -11.02 9.21
CA ASN A 39 -4.75 -11.16 7.86
C ASN A 39 -3.39 -10.46 7.69
N ASN A 40 -3.26 -9.24 8.22
CA ASN A 40 -2.03 -8.46 8.15
C ASN A 40 -0.89 -9.11 8.94
N GLU A 41 -1.14 -9.60 10.16
CA GLU A 41 -0.08 -10.23 10.96
C GLU A 41 0.44 -11.51 10.31
N PHE A 42 -0.47 -12.36 9.78
CA PHE A 42 -0.08 -13.58 9.06
C PHE A 42 0.74 -13.28 7.82
N GLY A 43 0.34 -12.27 7.03
CA GLY A 43 1.07 -11.88 5.83
C GLY A 43 2.41 -11.21 6.13
N PHE A 44 2.51 -10.39 7.18
CA PHE A 44 3.79 -9.80 7.59
C PHE A 44 4.75 -10.82 8.20
N ASP A 45 4.25 -11.80 8.95
CA ASP A 45 5.07 -12.92 9.41
C ASP A 45 5.63 -13.72 8.24
N TYR A 46 4.83 -13.97 7.20
CA TYR A 46 5.31 -14.59 5.97
C TYR A 46 6.43 -13.78 5.30
N LEU A 47 6.26 -12.46 5.17
CA LEU A 47 7.31 -11.60 4.61
C LEU A 47 8.58 -11.60 5.47
N ARG A 48 8.45 -11.54 6.80
CA ARG A 48 9.59 -11.60 7.75
C ARG A 48 10.32 -12.93 7.68
N ASP A 49 9.60 -14.04 7.59
CA ASP A 49 10.19 -15.38 7.50
C ASP A 49 11.03 -15.54 6.23
N ASN A 50 10.59 -14.93 5.12
CA ASN A 50 11.37 -14.90 3.87
C ASN A 50 12.54 -13.91 3.88
N MET A 51 12.69 -13.10 4.94
CA MET A 51 13.84 -12.22 5.18
C MET A 51 14.72 -12.72 6.34
N ALA A 52 14.38 -13.84 6.98
CA ALA A 52 15.10 -14.36 8.12
C ALA A 52 16.53 -14.76 7.72
N GLY A 53 17.52 -14.36 8.53
CA GLY A 53 18.94 -14.72 8.33
C GLY A 53 19.33 -16.06 8.98
N SER A 54 18.46 -16.64 9.79
CA SER A 54 18.64 -17.95 10.41
C SER A 54 17.29 -18.66 10.53
N VAL A 55 17.32 -20.00 10.56
CA VAL A 55 16.12 -20.83 10.74
C VAL A 55 15.43 -20.52 12.09
N ASP A 56 16.20 -20.19 13.12
CA ASP A 56 15.73 -19.80 14.44
C ASP A 56 14.96 -18.48 14.49
N ASN A 57 14.89 -17.73 13.38
CA ASN A 57 14.08 -16.51 13.26
C ASN A 57 12.77 -16.73 12.50
N ILE A 58 12.55 -17.93 11.92
CA ILE A 58 11.31 -18.27 11.22
C ILE A 58 10.22 -18.61 12.23
N VAL A 59 9.04 -18.00 12.09
CA VAL A 59 7.92 -18.23 13.01
C VAL A 59 6.86 -19.17 12.43
N GLN A 60 6.64 -19.18 11.11
CA GLN A 60 5.68 -20.05 10.40
C GLN A 60 6.31 -21.38 9.95
N VAL A 61 6.95 -22.09 10.88
CA VAL A 61 7.74 -23.30 10.61
C VAL A 61 6.93 -24.48 10.04
N ARG A 62 5.61 -24.51 10.24
CA ARG A 62 4.71 -25.57 9.78
C ARG A 62 4.19 -25.38 8.34
N GLY A 63 4.54 -24.28 7.69
CA GLY A 63 4.02 -23.91 6.37
C GLY A 63 2.54 -23.48 6.39
N HIS A 64 1.91 -23.44 5.22
CA HIS A 64 0.57 -22.88 4.99
C HIS A 64 -0.43 -23.98 4.61
N HIS A 65 -0.99 -24.68 5.59
CA HIS A 65 -1.86 -25.84 5.32
C HIS A 65 -3.33 -25.47 5.05
N TYR A 66 -4.03 -24.88 6.04
CA TYR A 66 -5.45 -24.55 5.89
C TYR A 66 -5.76 -23.18 6.51
N SER A 67 -6.43 -22.32 5.73
CA SER A 67 -6.93 -21.03 6.19
C SER A 67 -8.46 -20.98 6.17
N ILE A 68 -9.05 -20.49 7.25
CA ILE A 68 -10.47 -20.13 7.34
C ILE A 68 -10.55 -18.62 7.54
N VAL A 69 -11.00 -17.92 6.51
CA VAL A 69 -11.11 -16.46 6.52
C VAL A 69 -12.51 -16.07 6.97
N ASP A 70 -12.60 -15.46 8.16
CA ASP A 70 -13.83 -14.78 8.58
C ASP A 70 -13.98 -13.47 7.80
N GLU A 71 -15.22 -13.09 7.49
CA GLU A 71 -15.54 -11.90 6.70
C GLU A 71 -14.78 -11.89 5.35
N VAL A 72 -14.77 -13.03 4.68
CA VAL A 72 -13.94 -13.33 3.50
C VAL A 72 -14.10 -12.31 2.37
N ASP A 73 -15.27 -11.71 2.22
CA ASP A 73 -15.54 -10.67 1.25
C ASP A 73 -14.84 -9.34 1.57
N SER A 74 -14.60 -9.03 2.84
CA SER A 74 -13.74 -7.90 3.22
C SER A 74 -12.30 -8.18 2.83
N VAL A 75 -11.80 -9.33 3.28
CA VAL A 75 -10.37 -9.63 3.26
C VAL A 75 -9.90 -9.89 1.83
N LEU A 76 -10.67 -10.66 1.07
CA LEU A 76 -10.28 -11.14 -0.26
C LEU A 76 -10.77 -10.28 -1.42
N ILE A 77 -11.64 -9.29 -1.18
CA ILE A 77 -12.17 -8.38 -2.21
C ILE A 77 -11.87 -6.90 -1.90
N ASP A 78 -12.22 -6.41 -0.71
CA ASP A 78 -12.03 -4.98 -0.37
C ASP A 78 -10.57 -4.64 -0.08
N GLU A 79 -9.95 -5.42 0.82
CA GLU A 79 -8.58 -5.26 1.32
C GLU A 79 -7.54 -5.89 0.39
N ALA A 80 -7.97 -6.79 -0.49
CA ALA A 80 -7.12 -7.47 -1.46
C ALA A 80 -6.32 -6.54 -2.40
N ARG A 81 -6.74 -5.27 -2.52
CA ARG A 81 -6.12 -4.27 -3.38
C ARG A 81 -4.80 -3.72 -2.84
N THR A 82 -4.61 -3.72 -1.53
CA THR A 82 -3.43 -3.12 -0.91
C THR A 82 -2.41 -4.21 -0.60
N PRO A 83 -1.25 -4.23 -1.27
CA PRO A 83 -0.19 -5.18 -0.94
C PRO A 83 0.34 -4.91 0.47
N LEU A 84 0.78 -5.97 1.13
CA LEU A 84 1.59 -5.90 2.34
C LEU A 84 3.02 -5.64 1.91
N ILE A 85 3.64 -4.59 2.45
CA ILE A 85 4.98 -4.13 2.05
C ILE A 85 5.83 -3.98 3.31
N ILE A 86 7.03 -4.56 3.29
CA ILE A 86 8.12 -4.23 4.21
C ILE A 86 9.09 -3.33 3.46
N SER A 87 9.30 -2.13 3.98
CA SER A 87 10.25 -1.17 3.41
C SER A 87 11.41 -0.91 4.36
N GLY A 88 12.60 -0.71 3.80
CA GLY A 88 13.84 -0.45 4.54
C GLY A 88 14.49 0.85 4.11
N PRO A 89 15.26 1.52 4.98
CA PRO A 89 15.90 2.79 4.65
C PRO A 89 16.94 2.61 3.54
N VAL A 90 16.92 3.49 2.54
CA VAL A 90 17.96 3.54 1.51
C VAL A 90 19.27 4.09 2.11
N SER A 91 20.41 3.53 1.68
CA SER A 91 21.75 3.89 2.17
C SER A 91 22.18 5.30 1.75
N VAL A 92 21.71 5.78 0.59
CA VAL A 92 22.00 7.10 0.03
C VAL A 92 20.69 7.75 -0.44
N SER A 93 20.38 8.94 0.08
CA SER A 93 19.26 9.75 -0.42
C SER A 93 19.72 10.50 -1.66
N THR A 94 19.18 10.18 -2.84
CA THR A 94 19.54 10.85 -4.10
C THR A 94 18.74 12.15 -4.32
N HIS A 95 17.57 12.28 -3.67
CA HIS A 95 16.67 13.40 -3.90
C HIS A 95 17.25 14.77 -3.57
N ARG A 96 16.97 15.72 -4.46
CA ARG A 96 17.35 17.13 -4.35
C ARG A 96 16.16 18.04 -4.01
N TYR A 97 15.22 17.56 -3.18
CA TYR A 97 14.02 18.34 -2.83
C TYR A 97 14.35 19.71 -2.19
N ALA A 98 15.41 19.78 -1.38
CA ALA A 98 15.86 21.03 -0.77
C ALA A 98 16.33 22.07 -1.81
N GLU A 99 16.97 21.61 -2.90
CA GLU A 99 17.43 22.45 -4.00
C GLU A 99 16.26 22.91 -4.89
N MET A 100 15.33 21.99 -5.19
CA MET A 100 14.24 22.24 -6.14
C MET A 100 13.05 22.97 -5.54
N LYS A 101 12.81 22.84 -4.22
CA LYS A 101 11.65 23.45 -3.54
C LYS A 101 11.48 24.96 -3.82
N PRO A 102 12.51 25.82 -3.71
CA PRO A 102 12.35 27.26 -3.96
C PRO A 102 11.99 27.59 -5.41
N LEU A 103 12.39 26.75 -6.37
CA LEU A 103 12.00 26.90 -7.78
C LEU A 103 10.51 26.60 -7.95
N VAL A 104 10.06 25.47 -7.42
CA VAL A 104 8.66 25.02 -7.51
C VAL A 104 7.71 25.96 -6.77
N GLU A 105 8.09 26.43 -5.57
CA GLU A 105 7.26 27.35 -4.78
C GLU A 105 7.03 28.69 -5.50
N ARG A 106 8.06 29.21 -6.18
CA ARG A 106 7.93 30.40 -7.04
C ARG A 106 6.98 30.14 -8.21
N LEU A 107 7.10 28.99 -8.87
CA LEU A 107 6.26 28.60 -9.99
C LEU A 107 4.78 28.48 -9.58
N VAL A 108 4.50 27.77 -8.48
CA VAL A 108 3.14 27.61 -7.93
C VAL A 108 2.54 28.95 -7.53
N THR A 109 3.34 29.84 -6.94
CA THR A 109 2.89 31.20 -6.60
C THR A 109 2.54 32.01 -7.84
N ALA A 110 3.36 31.92 -8.89
CA ALA A 110 3.10 32.58 -10.17
C ALA A 110 1.84 32.03 -10.86
N GLN A 111 1.66 30.70 -10.86
CA GLN A 111 0.47 30.01 -11.35
C GLN A 111 -0.78 30.47 -10.61
N ASN A 112 -0.77 30.47 -9.27
CA ASN A 112 -1.94 30.86 -8.48
C ASN A 112 -2.35 32.32 -8.72
N ARG A 113 -1.38 33.23 -8.93
CA ARG A 113 -1.67 34.62 -9.31
C ARG A 113 -2.31 34.71 -10.69
N LEU A 114 -1.82 33.91 -11.65
CA LEU A 114 -2.38 33.83 -12.99
C LEU A 114 -3.81 33.27 -12.96
N VAL A 115 -4.04 32.15 -12.29
CA VAL A 115 -5.37 31.52 -12.19
C VAL A 115 -6.38 32.48 -11.55
N ASN A 116 -6.01 33.17 -10.46
CA ASN A 116 -6.92 34.15 -9.84
C ASN A 116 -7.29 35.31 -10.78
N ARG A 117 -6.38 35.70 -11.69
CA ARG A 117 -6.66 36.68 -12.74
C ARG A 117 -7.61 36.11 -13.79
N LEU A 118 -7.34 34.90 -14.28
CA LEU A 118 -8.17 34.20 -15.28
C LEU A 118 -9.60 33.96 -14.76
N VAL A 119 -9.76 33.59 -13.50
CA VAL A 119 -11.09 33.41 -12.87
C VAL A 119 -11.85 34.74 -12.85
N LYS A 120 -11.17 35.85 -12.51
CA LYS A 120 -11.78 37.18 -12.52
C LYS A 120 -12.18 37.60 -13.94
N GLU A 121 -11.27 37.45 -14.90
CA GLU A 121 -11.54 37.78 -16.31
C GLU A 121 -12.68 36.94 -16.88
N GLY A 122 -12.72 35.63 -16.58
CA GLY A 122 -13.80 34.73 -16.99
C GLY A 122 -15.15 35.16 -16.42
N GLU A 123 -15.19 35.51 -15.12
CA GLU A 123 -16.41 36.03 -14.47
C GLU A 123 -16.88 37.36 -15.10
N ASP A 124 -15.96 38.28 -15.37
CA ASP A 124 -16.26 39.59 -15.96
C ASP A 124 -16.75 39.45 -17.42
N LEU A 125 -16.17 38.53 -18.20
CA LEU A 125 -16.58 38.23 -19.58
C LEU A 125 -17.98 37.60 -19.65
N ILE A 126 -18.30 36.68 -18.74
CA ILE A 126 -19.64 36.07 -18.65
C ILE A 126 -20.66 37.16 -18.30
N LYS A 127 -20.36 38.05 -17.35
CA LYS A 127 -21.23 39.19 -17.01
C LYS A 127 -21.41 40.17 -18.17
N ALA A 128 -20.41 40.29 -19.05
CA ALA A 128 -20.46 41.12 -20.25
C ALA A 128 -21.14 40.43 -21.46
N GLY A 129 -21.69 39.22 -21.30
CA GLY A 129 -22.36 38.48 -22.38
C GLY A 129 -21.41 37.76 -23.35
N LYS A 130 -20.12 37.70 -23.04
CA LYS A 130 -19.10 36.99 -23.84
C LYS A 130 -18.86 35.58 -23.30
N GLU A 131 -19.91 34.77 -23.35
CA GLU A 131 -19.96 33.45 -22.68
C GLU A 131 -18.86 32.50 -23.14
N ARG A 132 -18.59 32.41 -24.45
CA ARG A 132 -17.56 31.50 -25.00
C ARG A 132 -16.14 31.87 -24.58
N GLU A 133 -15.81 33.16 -24.60
CA GLU A 133 -14.49 33.66 -24.16
C GLU A 133 -14.32 33.48 -22.64
N GLY A 134 -15.37 33.75 -21.87
CA GLY A 134 -15.37 33.54 -20.42
C GLY A 134 -15.23 32.08 -20.03
N ALA A 135 -15.95 31.17 -20.69
CA ALA A 135 -15.84 29.73 -20.48
C ALA A 135 -14.43 29.20 -20.79
N ASN A 136 -13.77 29.71 -21.84
CA ASN A 136 -12.39 29.35 -22.14
C ASN A 136 -11.44 29.78 -21.01
N LYS A 137 -11.54 31.01 -20.51
CA LYS A 137 -10.71 31.47 -19.39
C LYS A 137 -10.95 30.67 -18.10
N LEU A 138 -12.18 30.25 -17.85
CA LEU A 138 -12.49 29.36 -16.73
C LEU A 138 -11.97 27.93 -16.93
N LEU A 139 -11.96 27.39 -18.15
CA LEU A 139 -11.35 26.09 -18.47
C LEU A 139 -9.83 26.12 -18.25
N ILE A 140 -9.15 27.18 -18.70
CA ILE A 140 -7.71 27.36 -18.46
C ILE A 140 -7.45 27.49 -16.95
N ALA A 141 -8.31 28.20 -16.21
CA ALA A 141 -8.22 28.28 -14.75
C ALA A 141 -8.42 26.92 -14.07
N GLU A 142 -9.35 26.10 -14.56
CA GLU A 142 -9.62 24.74 -14.07
C GLU A 142 -8.41 23.82 -14.24
N LYS A 143 -7.79 23.83 -15.42
CA LYS A 143 -6.54 23.08 -15.67
C LYS A 143 -5.34 23.65 -14.93
N GLY A 144 -5.38 24.92 -14.52
CA GLY A 144 -4.27 25.58 -13.83
C GLY A 144 -4.26 25.39 -12.31
N ALA A 145 -5.43 25.45 -11.67
CA ALA A 145 -5.62 25.14 -10.25
C ALA A 145 -7.07 24.70 -9.99
N PRO A 146 -7.39 23.40 -10.13
CA PRO A 146 -8.76 22.89 -10.06
C PRO A 146 -9.42 23.12 -8.69
N LYS A 147 -8.61 23.05 -7.62
CA LYS A 147 -9.05 23.30 -6.23
C LYS A 147 -9.21 24.79 -5.87
N ASN A 148 -9.16 25.72 -6.84
CA ASN A 148 -9.31 27.15 -6.55
C ASN A 148 -10.71 27.45 -5.97
N LYS A 149 -10.76 27.97 -4.74
CA LYS A 149 -12.01 28.24 -4.00
C LYS A 149 -12.98 29.18 -4.74
N ARG A 150 -12.47 30.15 -5.50
CA ARG A 150 -13.31 31.09 -6.26
C ARG A 150 -13.90 30.42 -7.50
N LEU A 151 -13.12 29.58 -8.17
CA LEU A 151 -13.58 28.78 -9.31
C LEU A 151 -14.66 27.78 -8.89
N LEU A 152 -14.42 27.01 -7.83
CA LEU A 152 -15.39 26.05 -7.28
C LEU A 152 -16.71 26.73 -6.89
N LYS A 153 -16.64 27.94 -6.35
CA LYS A 153 -17.83 28.73 -6.02
C LYS A 153 -18.65 29.12 -7.26
N LEU A 154 -17.99 29.46 -8.38
CA LEU A 154 -18.67 29.76 -9.65
C LEU A 154 -19.34 28.52 -10.24
N TYR A 155 -18.75 27.34 -10.07
CA TYR A 155 -19.32 26.07 -10.57
C TYR A 155 -20.53 25.55 -9.79
N HIS A 156 -20.91 26.20 -8.68
CA HIS A 156 -22.23 25.99 -8.10
C HIS A 156 -23.36 26.45 -9.03
N ASP A 157 -23.08 27.34 -9.99
CA ASP A 157 -24.00 27.66 -11.07
C ASP A 157 -23.93 26.59 -12.18
N PRO A 158 -25.00 25.80 -12.40
CA PRO A 158 -25.02 24.75 -13.41
C PRO A 158 -24.83 25.28 -14.84
N SER A 159 -25.19 26.54 -15.12
CA SER A 159 -25.02 27.15 -16.44
C SER A 159 -23.54 27.33 -16.76
N ILE A 160 -22.79 27.92 -15.83
CA ILE A 160 -21.34 28.15 -15.97
C ILE A 160 -20.63 26.80 -16.13
N LYS A 161 -20.99 25.81 -15.31
CA LYS A 161 -20.40 24.47 -15.39
C LYS A 161 -20.64 23.80 -16.75
N ARG A 162 -21.87 23.87 -17.28
CA ARG A 162 -22.18 23.34 -18.62
C ARG A 162 -21.40 24.04 -19.73
N MET A 163 -21.23 25.37 -19.64
CA MET A 163 -20.45 26.13 -20.62
C MET A 163 -18.98 25.72 -20.63
N VAL A 164 -18.36 25.54 -19.46
CA VAL A 164 -16.97 25.08 -19.36
C VAL A 164 -16.83 23.64 -19.86
N GLN A 165 -17.75 22.73 -19.50
CA GLN A 165 -17.75 21.36 -20.01
C GLN A 165 -17.89 21.29 -21.53
N ALA A 166 -18.72 22.16 -22.13
CA ALA A 166 -18.82 22.25 -23.59
C ALA A 166 -17.49 22.69 -24.22
N MET A 167 -16.78 23.64 -23.60
CA MET A 167 -15.46 24.05 -24.05
C MET A 167 -14.41 22.93 -23.89
N GLU A 168 -14.47 22.16 -22.80
CA GLU A 168 -13.58 21.01 -22.59
C GLU A 168 -13.81 19.93 -23.67
N ASN A 169 -15.07 19.67 -24.05
CA ASN A 169 -15.40 18.74 -25.12
C ASN A 169 -14.88 19.21 -26.49
N ASP A 170 -14.97 20.51 -26.79
CA ASP A 170 -14.39 21.10 -28.00
C ASP A 170 -12.86 20.87 -28.03
N TYR A 171 -12.17 21.13 -26.92
CA TYR A 171 -10.74 20.87 -26.78
C TYR A 171 -10.39 19.38 -26.95
N LEU A 172 -11.10 18.46 -26.29
CA LEU A 172 -10.85 17.02 -26.40
C LEU A 172 -11.05 16.51 -27.84
N ARG A 173 -12.05 17.05 -28.54
CA ARG A 173 -12.29 16.74 -29.95
C ARG A 173 -11.15 17.22 -30.85
N ASP A 174 -10.63 18.42 -30.61
CA ASP A 174 -9.53 18.98 -31.40
C ASP A 174 -8.20 18.26 -31.11
N LYS A 175 -7.94 17.87 -29.86
CA LYS A 175 -6.80 17.02 -29.46
C LYS A 175 -6.87 15.63 -30.10
N GLY A 176 -8.05 15.00 -30.09
CA GLY A 176 -8.25 13.69 -30.71
C GLY A 176 -8.11 13.67 -32.24
N GLN A 177 -8.19 14.84 -32.90
CA GLN A 177 -7.92 15.01 -34.33
C GLN A 177 -6.49 15.48 -34.64
N SER A 178 -5.61 15.52 -33.63
CA SER A 178 -4.25 16.08 -33.72
C SER A 178 -4.20 17.51 -34.25
N LYS A 179 -5.29 18.28 -34.10
CA LYS A 179 -5.39 19.67 -34.60
C LYS A 179 -4.80 20.70 -33.65
N ALA A 180 -4.64 20.34 -32.37
CA ALA A 180 -4.10 21.22 -31.35
C ALA A 180 -3.38 20.43 -30.25
N SER A 181 -2.29 21.02 -29.73
CA SER A 181 -1.54 20.51 -28.59
C SER A 181 -2.01 21.15 -27.27
N ASP A 182 -1.61 20.57 -26.15
CA ASP A 182 -1.89 21.13 -24.82
C ASP A 182 -1.25 22.52 -24.66
N GLU A 183 -0.08 22.73 -25.26
CA GLU A 183 0.59 24.03 -25.33
C GLU A 183 -0.27 25.08 -26.08
N HIS A 184 -1.01 24.68 -27.11
CA HIS A 184 -1.86 25.60 -27.88
C HIS A 184 -3.02 26.17 -27.05
N TYR A 185 -3.64 25.35 -26.20
CA TYR A 185 -4.79 25.76 -25.38
C TYR A 185 -4.38 26.32 -24.01
N PHE A 186 -3.32 25.78 -23.42
CA PHE A 186 -2.96 26.01 -22.03
C PHE A 186 -1.57 26.61 -21.83
N GLY A 187 -0.83 26.97 -22.89
CA GLY A 187 0.51 27.57 -22.81
C GLY A 187 0.58 28.92 -22.07
N GLU A 188 -0.56 29.55 -21.79
CA GLU A 188 -0.60 30.70 -20.87
C GLU A 188 -0.22 30.31 -19.43
N LEU A 189 -0.47 29.06 -19.02
CA LEU A 189 -0.14 28.50 -17.72
C LEU A 189 1.35 28.16 -17.60
N TYR A 190 1.85 28.02 -16.38
CA TYR A 190 3.19 27.49 -16.11
C TYR A 190 3.21 25.95 -16.03
N PHE A 191 2.10 25.36 -15.63
CA PHE A 191 1.90 23.91 -15.64
C PHE A 191 0.41 23.59 -15.75
N ILE A 192 0.11 22.37 -16.19
CA ILE A 192 -1.23 21.84 -16.41
C ILE A 192 -1.46 20.75 -15.38
N VAL A 193 -2.61 20.77 -14.71
CA VAL A 193 -3.03 19.80 -13.71
C VAL A 193 -4.19 18.99 -14.26
N ASP A 194 -4.04 17.67 -14.31
CA ASP A 194 -5.15 16.75 -14.49
C ASP A 194 -5.48 16.08 -13.15
N GLU A 195 -6.59 16.50 -12.56
CA GLU A 195 -7.07 15.98 -11.27
C GLU A 195 -7.48 14.50 -11.35
N LYS A 196 -7.94 14.01 -12.52
CA LYS A 196 -8.44 12.63 -12.66
C LYS A 196 -7.30 11.62 -12.74
N SER A 197 -6.22 11.96 -13.43
CA SER A 197 -5.01 11.14 -13.53
C SER A 197 -3.96 11.48 -12.47
N HIS A 198 -4.16 12.54 -11.70
CA HIS A 198 -3.16 13.10 -10.77
C HIS A 198 -1.80 13.38 -11.43
N THR A 199 -1.82 13.77 -12.71
CA THR A 199 -0.64 14.12 -13.49
C THR A 199 -0.48 15.63 -13.59
N ILE A 200 0.77 16.08 -13.62
CA ILE A 200 1.10 17.49 -13.78
C ILE A 200 2.19 17.62 -14.82
N ASP A 201 1.92 18.41 -15.85
CA ASP A 201 2.81 18.62 -16.97
C ASP A 201 3.27 20.08 -17.02
N LEU A 202 4.58 20.27 -17.22
CA LEU A 202 5.17 21.60 -17.37
C LEU A 202 4.95 22.13 -18.78
N THR A 203 4.48 23.37 -18.88
CA THR A 203 4.42 24.09 -20.17
C THR A 203 5.79 24.65 -20.53
N GLU A 204 5.95 25.14 -21.76
CA GLU A 204 7.17 25.84 -22.18
C GLU A 204 7.45 27.03 -21.26
N LYS A 205 6.40 27.81 -20.96
CA LYS A 205 6.48 28.94 -20.03
C LYS A 205 6.93 28.53 -18.63
N GLY A 206 6.51 27.36 -18.15
CA GLY A 206 6.95 26.81 -16.88
C GLY A 206 8.44 26.45 -16.84
N ARG A 207 8.93 25.82 -17.91
CA ARG A 207 10.36 25.45 -18.04
C ARG A 207 11.26 26.67 -18.06
N VAL A 208 10.89 27.69 -18.84
CA VAL A 208 11.64 28.95 -18.93
C VAL A 208 11.67 29.69 -17.59
N GLU A 209 10.56 29.72 -16.85
CA GLU A 209 10.51 30.36 -15.52
C GLU A 209 11.38 29.62 -14.50
N MET A 210 11.46 28.29 -14.57
CA MET A 210 12.28 27.49 -13.65
C MET A 210 13.77 27.60 -13.92
N ASN A 211 14.18 27.52 -15.19
CA ASN A 211 15.57 27.73 -15.58
C ASN A 211 15.65 28.50 -16.90
N PRO A 212 15.81 29.85 -16.85
CA PRO A 212 15.94 30.66 -18.04
C PRO A 212 17.18 30.38 -18.88
N ALA A 213 18.24 29.81 -18.28
CA ALA A 213 19.50 29.55 -18.96
C ALA A 213 19.47 28.24 -19.76
N GLU A 214 18.82 27.20 -19.23
CA GLU A 214 18.70 25.88 -19.88
C GLU A 214 17.29 25.28 -19.69
N PRO A 215 16.28 25.74 -20.44
CA PRO A 215 14.92 25.19 -20.36
C PRO A 215 14.83 23.73 -20.81
N GLU A 216 15.70 23.30 -21.72
CA GLU A 216 15.77 21.94 -22.26
C GLU A 216 16.26 20.89 -21.24
N MET A 217 16.82 21.33 -20.11
CA MET A 217 17.24 20.45 -19.02
C MET A 217 16.08 19.61 -18.44
N PHE A 218 14.85 20.10 -18.60
CA PHE A 218 13.63 19.43 -18.14
C PHE A 218 12.96 18.56 -19.20
N LEU A 219 13.60 18.37 -20.36
CA LEU A 219 13.18 17.44 -21.40
C LEU A 219 14.05 16.18 -21.33
N ILE A 220 13.41 15.02 -21.40
CA ILE A 220 14.09 13.73 -21.53
C ILE A 220 14.24 13.48 -23.04
N PRO A 221 15.45 13.56 -23.61
CA PRO A 221 15.66 13.25 -25.02
C PRO A 221 15.43 11.76 -25.31
N ASP A 222 15.12 11.44 -26.57
CA ASP A 222 14.93 10.06 -27.02
C ASP A 222 16.29 9.33 -26.98
N LEU A 223 16.40 8.39 -26.05
CA LEU A 223 17.61 7.58 -25.86
C LEU A 223 17.98 6.83 -27.14
N GLY A 224 17.01 6.33 -27.89
CA GLY A 224 17.26 5.58 -29.12
C GLY A 224 17.86 6.46 -30.21
N GLU A 225 17.38 7.70 -30.35
CA GLU A 225 17.88 8.65 -31.33
C GLU A 225 19.30 9.13 -30.99
N GLU A 226 19.57 9.43 -29.71
CA GLU A 226 20.88 9.88 -29.25
C GLU A 226 21.92 8.76 -29.25
N ILE A 227 21.54 7.53 -28.87
CA ILE A 227 22.42 6.34 -29.01
C ILE A 227 22.74 6.09 -30.49
N ALA A 228 21.75 6.19 -31.38
CA ALA A 228 21.97 6.00 -32.82
C ALA A 228 22.94 7.05 -33.39
N LYS A 229 22.87 8.31 -32.94
CA LYS A 229 23.84 9.35 -33.30
C LYS A 229 25.25 9.01 -32.83
N ILE A 230 25.40 8.47 -31.62
CA ILE A 230 26.70 8.05 -31.07
C ILE A 230 27.25 6.83 -31.83
N GLU A 231 26.41 5.88 -32.22
CA GLU A 231 26.82 4.70 -32.99
C GLU A 231 27.24 5.04 -34.42
N GLN A 232 26.57 5.99 -35.06
CA GLN A 232 26.82 6.43 -36.44
C GLN A 232 28.00 7.40 -36.57
N ASP A 233 28.55 7.90 -35.46
CA ASP A 233 29.71 8.80 -35.48
C ASP A 233 31.00 8.01 -35.74
N GLU A 234 31.45 8.01 -37.00
CA GLU A 234 32.66 7.34 -37.46
C GLU A 234 33.96 7.95 -36.89
N SER A 235 33.89 9.11 -36.22
CA SER A 235 35.07 9.77 -35.65
C SER A 235 35.48 9.25 -34.27
N LEU A 236 34.66 8.39 -33.65
CA LEU A 236 34.85 7.87 -32.28
C LEU A 236 35.29 6.40 -32.30
N SER A 237 36.23 6.03 -31.43
CA SER A 237 36.55 4.63 -31.19
C SER A 237 35.43 3.91 -30.42
N GLU A 238 35.34 2.58 -30.50
CA GLU A 238 34.33 1.81 -29.76
C GLU A 238 34.39 2.04 -28.23
N GLU A 239 35.58 2.22 -27.67
CA GLU A 239 35.78 2.56 -26.25
C GLU A 239 35.25 3.96 -25.91
N GLN A 240 35.41 4.93 -26.83
CA GLN A 240 34.84 6.29 -26.69
C GLN A 240 33.32 6.31 -26.88
N LYS A 241 32.77 5.46 -27.77
CA LYS A 241 31.32 5.30 -27.94
C LYS A 241 30.69 4.73 -26.67
N LEU A 242 31.29 3.70 -26.08
CA LEU A 242 30.80 3.12 -24.83
C LEU A 242 30.83 4.14 -23.68
N ALA A 243 31.93 4.88 -23.53
CA ALA A 243 32.04 5.94 -22.52
C ALA A 243 31.00 7.06 -22.72
N LYS A 244 30.73 7.48 -23.97
CA LYS A 244 29.69 8.47 -24.27
C LYS A 244 28.27 7.93 -24.03
N LYS A 245 28.02 6.65 -24.29
CA LYS A 245 26.74 6.01 -23.95
C LYS A 245 26.53 5.99 -22.44
N ASP A 246 27.56 5.62 -21.68
CA ASP A 246 27.51 5.64 -20.21
C ASP A 246 27.30 7.06 -19.66
N GLU A 247 27.98 8.06 -20.22
CA GLU A 247 27.79 9.48 -19.86
C GLU A 247 26.37 9.95 -20.18
N LEU A 248 25.83 9.58 -21.35
CA LEU A 248 24.45 9.86 -21.75
C LEU A 248 23.44 9.21 -20.79
N HIS A 249 23.66 7.94 -20.42
CA HIS A 249 22.84 7.23 -19.45
C HIS A 249 22.86 7.91 -18.07
N GLN A 250 24.03 8.33 -17.60
CA GLN A 250 24.15 9.06 -16.33
C GLN A 250 23.44 10.41 -16.37
N LEU A 251 23.61 11.18 -17.46
CA LEU A 251 22.95 12.46 -17.66
C LEU A 251 21.42 12.31 -17.70
N LEU A 252 20.93 11.27 -18.39
CA LEU A 252 19.51 10.96 -18.47
C LEU A 252 18.93 10.56 -17.11
N ASN A 253 19.64 9.74 -16.35
CA ASN A 253 19.23 9.38 -14.98
C ASN A 253 19.14 10.63 -14.10
N GLU A 254 20.14 11.53 -14.14
CA GLU A 254 20.10 12.78 -13.36
C GLU A 254 18.96 13.71 -13.81
N ARG A 255 18.71 13.83 -15.12
CA ARG A 255 17.59 14.65 -15.65
C ARG A 255 16.24 14.07 -15.28
N SER A 256 16.06 12.76 -15.45
CA SER A 256 14.83 12.04 -15.09
C SER A 256 14.52 12.22 -13.61
N GLU A 257 15.53 12.09 -12.74
CA GLU A 257 15.36 12.30 -11.30
C GLU A 257 14.95 13.74 -10.96
N LYS A 258 15.55 14.75 -11.60
CA LYS A 258 15.15 16.16 -11.40
C LYS A 258 13.71 16.42 -11.86
N VAL A 259 13.34 15.92 -13.03
CA VAL A 259 11.98 16.05 -13.57
C VAL A 259 10.98 15.35 -12.64
N GLN A 260 11.29 14.16 -12.15
CA GLN A 260 10.47 13.43 -11.19
C GLN A 260 10.33 14.21 -9.87
N ASN A 261 11.42 14.68 -9.27
CA ASN A 261 11.39 15.47 -8.03
C ASN A 261 10.54 16.75 -8.18
N ILE A 262 10.64 17.44 -9.32
CA ILE A 262 9.83 18.63 -9.63
C ILE A 262 8.35 18.27 -9.78
N SER A 263 8.05 17.19 -10.50
CA SER A 263 6.69 16.69 -10.67
C SER A 263 6.06 16.33 -9.33
N GLN A 264 6.78 15.62 -8.46
CA GLN A 264 6.29 15.26 -7.12
C GLN A 264 6.09 16.47 -6.22
N LEU A 265 6.99 17.46 -6.26
CA LEU A 265 6.78 18.73 -5.55
C LEU A 265 5.54 19.45 -6.08
N LEU A 266 5.37 19.58 -7.40
CA LEU A 266 4.18 20.20 -7.98
C LEU A 266 2.91 19.46 -7.53
N ARG A 267 2.90 18.13 -7.53
CA ARG A 267 1.78 17.30 -7.04
C ARG A 267 1.51 17.61 -5.57
N ALA A 268 2.52 17.60 -4.72
CA ALA A 268 2.42 17.92 -3.31
C ALA A 268 1.85 19.33 -3.06
N TYR A 269 2.22 20.33 -3.86
CA TYR A 269 1.74 21.71 -3.72
C TYR A 269 0.32 21.96 -4.24
N THR A 270 -0.13 21.20 -5.25
CA THR A 270 -1.36 21.50 -6.00
C THR A 270 -2.50 20.53 -5.72
N LEU A 271 -2.20 19.24 -5.52
CA LEU A 271 -3.21 18.19 -5.35
C LEU A 271 -3.40 17.80 -3.89
N TYR A 272 -2.37 17.95 -3.05
CA TYR A 272 -2.41 17.55 -1.64
C TYR A 272 -2.49 18.78 -0.73
N GLU A 273 -3.58 18.88 0.04
CA GLU A 273 -3.83 19.93 1.01
C GLU A 273 -3.66 19.40 2.44
N LYS A 274 -3.06 20.25 3.28
CA LYS A 274 -2.96 20.00 4.71
C LYS A 274 -4.35 20.02 5.34
N ASP A 275 -4.56 19.12 6.29
CA ASP A 275 -5.80 18.86 7.01
C ASP A 275 -6.93 18.25 6.15
N SER A 276 -6.64 17.87 4.90
CA SER A 276 -7.53 17.12 4.01
C SER A 276 -6.93 15.75 3.70
N GLU A 277 -5.85 15.70 2.90
CA GLU A 277 -5.20 14.45 2.50
C GLU A 277 -4.09 14.03 3.48
N TYR A 278 -3.50 14.97 4.20
CA TYR A 278 -2.50 14.69 5.24
C TYR A 278 -2.57 15.69 6.39
N VAL A 279 -2.01 15.32 7.54
CA VAL A 279 -1.80 16.20 8.70
C VAL A 279 -0.33 16.22 9.09
N VAL A 280 0.11 17.30 9.73
CA VAL A 280 1.46 17.38 10.31
C VAL A 280 1.34 17.33 11.83
N GLN A 281 1.84 16.25 12.43
CA GLN A 281 1.84 16.04 13.88
C GLN A 281 3.21 15.52 14.33
N ASP A 282 3.69 16.00 15.47
CA ASP A 282 5.00 15.65 16.05
C ASP A 282 6.18 15.85 15.07
N GLY A 283 6.07 16.86 14.21
CA GLY A 283 7.08 17.13 13.17
C GLY A 283 7.20 16.02 12.13
N LYS A 284 6.11 15.28 11.86
CA LYS A 284 6.00 14.27 10.80
C LYS A 284 4.72 14.46 9.99
N VAL A 285 4.77 14.11 8.71
CA VAL A 285 3.60 14.04 7.84
C VAL A 285 2.89 12.70 8.08
N GLN A 286 1.59 12.73 8.33
CA GLN A 286 0.78 11.53 8.49
C GLN A 286 -0.40 11.59 7.52
N ILE A 287 -0.61 10.51 6.78
CA ILE A 287 -1.67 10.41 5.75
C ILE A 287 -3.03 10.35 6.42
N VAL A 288 -4.00 11.07 5.86
CA VAL A 288 -5.40 10.95 6.23
C VAL A 288 -6.10 10.10 5.19
N ASP A 289 -6.76 9.04 5.63
CA ASP A 289 -7.66 8.26 4.77
C ASP A 289 -8.85 9.14 4.37
N GLU A 290 -9.03 9.38 3.07
CA GLU A 290 -10.10 10.24 2.52
C GLU A 290 -11.51 9.72 2.86
N PHE A 291 -11.69 8.41 2.99
CA PHE A 291 -12.99 7.82 3.28
C PHE A 291 -13.29 7.87 4.77
N THR A 292 -12.29 7.57 5.60
CA THR A 292 -12.48 7.38 7.04
C THR A 292 -12.01 8.55 7.90
N GLY A 293 -11.36 9.56 7.34
CA GLY A 293 -10.73 10.66 8.08
C GLY A 293 -9.72 10.19 9.14
N ARG A 294 -9.23 8.95 9.02
CA ARG A 294 -8.29 8.36 9.98
C ARG A 294 -6.87 8.72 9.61
N ILE A 295 -6.08 8.99 10.62
CA ILE A 295 -4.65 9.17 10.45
C ILE A 295 -4.02 7.79 10.34
N LEU A 296 -3.42 7.49 9.18
CA LEU A 296 -2.74 6.24 8.89
C LEU A 296 -1.28 6.35 9.34
N SER A 297 -1.04 6.16 10.64
CA SER A 297 0.29 6.22 11.23
C SER A 297 1.20 5.12 10.65
N GLY A 298 2.40 5.50 10.21
CA GLY A 298 3.37 4.58 9.61
C GLY A 298 3.15 4.28 8.12
N ARG A 299 2.13 4.86 7.49
CA ARG A 299 1.98 4.82 6.03
C ARG A 299 2.64 6.03 5.37
N ARG A 300 3.25 5.80 4.21
CA ARG A 300 3.91 6.82 3.39
C ARG A 300 3.33 6.79 1.97
N TYR A 301 3.34 7.94 1.30
CA TYR A 301 3.05 8.00 -0.12
C TYR A 301 4.26 7.47 -0.88
N SER A 302 4.02 6.78 -2.00
CA SER A 302 5.07 6.21 -2.84
C SER A 302 5.79 7.28 -3.68
N ASP A 303 6.84 6.86 -4.38
CA ASP A 303 7.45 7.56 -5.52
C ASP A 303 8.02 8.94 -5.19
N GLY A 304 8.52 9.10 -3.96
CA GLY A 304 9.07 10.36 -3.48
C GLY A 304 8.01 11.40 -3.09
N LEU A 305 6.71 11.14 -3.28
CA LEU A 305 5.64 12.09 -2.98
C LEU A 305 5.57 12.42 -1.48
N HIS A 306 5.80 11.44 -0.61
CA HIS A 306 5.78 11.70 0.84
C HIS A 306 6.91 12.65 1.23
N GLN A 307 8.10 12.44 0.66
CA GLN A 307 9.28 13.28 0.84
C GLN A 307 9.05 14.67 0.24
N ALA A 308 8.34 14.77 -0.88
CA ALA A 308 7.92 16.05 -1.45
C ALA A 308 6.95 16.82 -0.54
N ILE A 309 6.01 16.13 0.13
CA ILE A 309 5.11 16.74 1.13
C ILE A 309 5.88 17.12 2.40
N GLU A 310 6.79 16.28 2.88
CA GLU A 310 7.69 16.60 4.00
C GLU A 310 8.52 17.85 3.66
N ALA A 311 9.08 17.91 2.45
CA ALA A 311 9.82 19.06 1.95
C ALA A 311 8.94 20.31 1.88
N LYS A 312 7.73 20.21 1.30
CA LYS A 312 6.72 21.29 1.23
C LYS A 312 6.45 21.89 2.62
N GLU A 313 6.17 21.04 3.60
CA GLU A 313 5.82 21.44 4.98
C GLU A 313 7.03 21.84 5.85
N ASN A 314 8.26 21.83 5.30
CA ASN A 314 9.50 22.05 6.05
C ASN A 314 9.70 21.05 7.20
N VAL A 315 9.20 19.84 7.02
CA VAL A 315 9.40 18.72 7.94
C VAL A 315 10.73 18.03 7.60
N LYS A 316 11.34 17.37 8.58
CA LYS A 316 12.54 16.56 8.35
C LYS A 316 12.20 15.48 7.33
N ILE A 317 12.83 15.57 6.15
CA ILE A 317 12.70 14.57 5.11
C ILE A 317 13.33 13.28 5.63
N GLU A 318 12.51 12.27 5.88
CA GLU A 318 13.03 10.96 6.26
C GLU A 318 13.58 10.28 5.01
N ARG A 319 14.57 9.39 5.19
CA ARG A 319 15.18 8.68 4.06
C ARG A 319 14.10 7.93 3.28
N GLU A 320 14.30 7.84 1.97
CA GLU A 320 13.51 6.92 1.17
C GLU A 320 13.54 5.53 1.76
N THR A 321 12.41 4.87 1.60
CA THR A 321 12.26 3.49 2.00
C THR A 321 12.07 2.68 0.75
N GLN A 322 13.01 1.78 0.46
CA GLN A 322 12.91 0.84 -0.65
C GLN A 322 12.10 -0.36 -0.21
N THR A 323 11.26 -0.90 -1.09
CA THR A 323 10.54 -2.16 -0.85
C THR A 323 11.54 -3.31 -0.71
N LEU A 324 11.59 -3.92 0.47
CA LEU A 324 12.41 -5.12 0.74
C LEU A 324 11.63 -6.40 0.43
N ALA A 325 10.34 -6.41 0.77
CA ALA A 325 9.47 -7.54 0.50
C ALA A 325 8.03 -7.04 0.31
N THR A 326 7.29 -7.69 -0.59
CA THR A 326 5.90 -7.34 -0.87
C THR A 326 5.10 -8.58 -1.26
N ILE A 327 3.84 -8.65 -0.83
CA ILE A 327 2.86 -9.67 -1.26
C ILE A 327 1.43 -9.12 -1.17
N THR A 328 0.58 -9.43 -2.14
CA THR A 328 -0.86 -9.14 -2.02
C THR A 328 -1.55 -10.16 -1.12
N LEU A 329 -2.61 -9.76 -0.41
CA LEU A 329 -3.41 -10.72 0.37
C LEU A 329 -3.96 -11.85 -0.51
N GLN A 330 -4.28 -11.55 -1.78
CA GLN A 330 -4.78 -12.54 -2.72
C GLN A 330 -3.76 -13.65 -2.93
N ASN A 331 -2.53 -13.29 -3.31
CA ASN A 331 -1.47 -14.27 -3.52
C ASN A 331 -1.02 -14.93 -2.23
N PHE A 332 -1.05 -14.23 -1.09
CA PHE A 332 -0.77 -14.83 0.21
C PHE A 332 -1.74 -15.99 0.53
N PHE A 333 -3.05 -15.78 0.40
CA PHE A 333 -4.03 -16.84 0.70
C PHE A 333 -4.07 -17.95 -0.34
N ARG A 334 -3.66 -17.69 -1.59
CA ARG A 334 -3.51 -18.72 -2.64
C ARG A 334 -2.39 -19.73 -2.36
N MET A 335 -1.45 -19.42 -1.47
CA MET A 335 -0.37 -20.35 -1.09
C MET A 335 -0.84 -21.45 -0.14
N TYR A 336 -2.02 -21.31 0.49
CA TYR A 336 -2.51 -22.34 1.39
C TYR A 336 -3.01 -23.56 0.62
N ASP A 337 -2.68 -24.77 1.08
CA ASP A 337 -3.15 -26.03 0.45
C ASP A 337 -4.68 -26.10 0.38
N LYS A 338 -5.33 -25.53 1.41
CA LYS A 338 -6.78 -25.38 1.47
C LYS A 338 -7.16 -23.98 1.93
N LEU A 339 -8.20 -23.43 1.30
CA LEU A 339 -8.78 -22.15 1.67
C LEU A 339 -10.29 -22.30 1.84
N ALA A 340 -10.83 -21.70 2.88
CA ALA A 340 -12.26 -21.55 3.09
C ALA A 340 -12.54 -20.17 3.69
N GLY A 341 -13.79 -19.73 3.60
CA GLY A 341 -14.19 -18.49 4.23
C GLY A 341 -15.68 -18.42 4.50
N MET A 342 -16.07 -17.47 5.33
CA MET A 342 -17.46 -17.24 5.71
C MET A 342 -17.78 -15.75 5.67
N THR A 343 -18.99 -15.43 5.24
CA THR A 343 -19.54 -14.06 5.23
C THR A 343 -21.03 -14.13 4.95
N GLY A 344 -21.77 -13.10 5.36
CA GLY A 344 -23.20 -12.97 5.05
C GLY A 344 -23.50 -12.51 3.63
N THR A 345 -22.50 -12.10 2.84
CA THR A 345 -22.73 -11.35 1.60
C THR A 345 -21.87 -11.74 0.40
N ALA A 346 -21.37 -12.98 0.34
CA ALA A 346 -20.49 -13.46 -0.75
C ALA A 346 -21.20 -13.71 -2.10
N GLU A 347 -22.51 -13.92 -2.12
CA GLU A 347 -23.27 -14.35 -3.31
C GLU A 347 -23.05 -13.45 -4.53
N THR A 348 -22.94 -12.14 -4.31
CA THR A 348 -22.77 -11.15 -5.39
C THR A 348 -21.44 -11.29 -6.13
N GLU A 349 -20.40 -11.77 -5.44
CA GLU A 349 -19.03 -11.88 -5.95
C GLU A 349 -18.60 -13.34 -6.16
N ALA A 350 -19.57 -14.27 -6.27
CA ALA A 350 -19.28 -15.69 -6.42
C ALA A 350 -18.38 -16.01 -7.64
N ALA A 351 -18.57 -15.28 -8.74
CA ALA A 351 -17.71 -15.41 -9.92
C ALA A 351 -16.27 -14.98 -9.62
N GLU A 352 -16.06 -13.89 -8.87
CA GLU A 352 -14.73 -13.40 -8.49
C GLU A 352 -14.02 -14.39 -7.55
N PHE A 353 -14.73 -14.94 -6.56
CA PHE A 353 -14.19 -15.99 -5.68
C PHE A 353 -13.74 -17.23 -6.44
N TRP A 354 -14.51 -17.67 -7.43
CA TRP A 354 -14.14 -18.82 -8.26
C TRP A 354 -12.98 -18.51 -9.22
N GLU A 355 -13.01 -17.36 -9.90
CA GLU A 355 -11.97 -16.98 -10.85
C GLU A 355 -10.60 -16.85 -10.18
N ILE A 356 -10.54 -16.20 -9.00
CA ILE A 356 -9.28 -15.88 -8.31
C ILE A 356 -8.83 -17.02 -7.38
N TYR A 357 -9.74 -17.55 -6.54
CA TYR A 357 -9.38 -18.46 -5.45
C TYR A 357 -9.91 -19.89 -5.63
N LYS A 358 -10.67 -20.17 -6.69
CA LYS A 358 -11.36 -21.46 -6.90
C LYS A 358 -12.29 -21.82 -5.74
N LEU A 359 -12.90 -20.80 -5.14
CA LEU A 359 -13.86 -20.96 -4.05
C LEU A 359 -15.30 -20.89 -4.56
N ASP A 360 -16.06 -21.95 -4.32
CA ASP A 360 -17.50 -21.95 -4.53
C ASP A 360 -18.22 -21.20 -3.39
N VAL A 361 -19.28 -20.47 -3.75
CA VAL A 361 -20.13 -19.78 -2.77
C VAL A 361 -21.40 -20.57 -2.55
N LEU A 362 -21.54 -21.15 -1.36
CA LEU A 362 -22.75 -21.85 -0.92
C LEU A 362 -23.60 -20.95 -0.02
N VAL A 363 -24.85 -20.68 -0.43
CA VAL A 363 -25.80 -19.93 0.39
C VAL A 363 -26.43 -20.85 1.42
N ILE A 364 -26.06 -20.67 2.69
CA ILE A 364 -26.61 -21.44 3.81
C ILE A 364 -27.99 -20.87 4.20
N PRO A 365 -29.06 -21.69 4.28
CA PRO A 365 -30.37 -21.23 4.73
C PRO A 365 -30.34 -20.64 6.14
N THR A 366 -31.16 -19.62 6.38
CA THR A 366 -31.27 -19.03 7.73
C THR A 366 -31.97 -19.99 8.68
N ASN A 367 -31.54 -20.00 9.95
CA ASN A 367 -32.16 -20.82 11.01
C ASN A 367 -33.65 -20.49 11.21
N LYS A 368 -34.01 -19.20 11.10
CA LYS A 368 -35.38 -18.71 11.14
C LYS A 368 -35.66 -17.84 9.91
N PRO A 369 -36.91 -17.81 9.41
CA PRO A 369 -37.29 -16.91 8.31
C PRO A 369 -37.05 -15.44 8.67
N ILE A 370 -36.60 -14.65 7.69
CA ILE A 370 -36.34 -13.22 7.88
C ILE A 370 -37.68 -12.47 7.97
N ALA A 371 -37.90 -11.76 9.09
CA ALA A 371 -39.08 -10.92 9.32
C ALA A 371 -38.83 -9.41 9.08
N ARG A 372 -37.62 -9.05 8.62
CA ARG A 372 -37.23 -7.67 8.32
C ARG A 372 -37.97 -7.14 7.09
N VAL A 373 -38.44 -5.89 7.17
CA VAL A 373 -39.02 -5.16 6.04
C VAL A 373 -37.99 -4.20 5.44
N ASP A 374 -37.54 -4.49 4.23
CA ASP A 374 -36.65 -3.61 3.46
C ASP A 374 -37.50 -2.64 2.62
N MET A 375 -37.44 -1.35 2.96
CA MET A 375 -38.23 -0.30 2.33
C MET A 375 -37.58 0.20 1.03
N ASP A 376 -38.41 0.77 0.14
CA ASP A 376 -37.93 1.42 -1.08
C ASP A 376 -37.08 2.67 -0.76
N ASP A 377 -36.12 2.96 -1.63
CA ASP A 377 -35.19 4.08 -1.47
C ASP A 377 -35.89 5.43 -1.61
N ARG A 378 -35.52 6.41 -0.78
CA ARG A 378 -36.00 7.80 -0.85
C ARG A 378 -34.97 8.68 -1.53
N LEU A 379 -35.31 9.25 -2.68
CA LEU A 379 -34.44 10.13 -3.45
C LEU A 379 -34.83 11.60 -3.25
N TYR A 380 -33.81 12.44 -3.04
CA TYR A 380 -33.90 13.88 -2.84
C TYR A 380 -33.07 14.62 -3.90
N ARG A 381 -33.34 15.91 -4.09
CA ARG A 381 -32.60 16.73 -5.05
C ARG A 381 -31.27 17.17 -4.49
N THR A 382 -31.24 17.55 -3.20
CA THR A 382 -30.02 18.04 -2.53
C THR A 382 -29.64 17.22 -1.30
N LYS A 383 -28.36 17.24 -0.92
CA LYS A 383 -27.89 16.60 0.33
C LYS A 383 -28.56 17.21 1.56
N ARG A 384 -28.89 18.51 1.52
CA ARG A 384 -29.54 19.19 2.64
C ARG A 384 -30.94 18.65 2.93
N GLU A 385 -31.76 18.46 1.90
CA GLU A 385 -33.09 17.85 2.02
C GLU A 385 -32.98 16.42 2.55
N LYS A 386 -32.08 15.63 1.95
CA LYS A 386 -31.76 14.26 2.37
C LYS A 386 -31.46 14.19 3.87
N TYR A 387 -30.54 15.01 4.37
CA TYR A 387 -30.16 15.01 5.79
C TYR A 387 -31.30 15.45 6.70
N ASN A 388 -32.09 16.45 6.32
CA ASN A 388 -33.26 16.83 7.11
C ASN A 388 -34.26 15.68 7.23
N ALA A 389 -34.55 14.98 6.13
CA ALA A 389 -35.47 13.86 6.13
C ALA A 389 -34.96 12.63 6.92
N ILE A 390 -33.63 12.41 6.94
CA ILE A 390 -33.01 11.39 7.81
C ILE A 390 -33.23 11.75 9.29
N ILE A 391 -33.02 13.02 9.67
CA ILE A 391 -33.20 13.47 11.05
C ILE A 391 -34.66 13.36 11.50
N GLU A 392 -35.61 13.68 10.63
CA GLU A 392 -37.05 13.54 10.91
C GLU A 392 -37.46 12.07 11.10
N GLU A 393 -36.91 11.15 10.30
CA GLU A 393 -37.13 9.72 10.47
C GLU A 393 -36.55 9.22 11.80
N ILE A 394 -35.32 9.61 12.14
CA ILE A 394 -34.69 9.28 13.44
C ILE A 394 -35.55 9.81 14.60
N GLU A 395 -36.02 11.05 14.52
CA GLU A 395 -36.86 11.66 15.55
C GLU A 395 -38.19 10.89 15.72
N THR A 396 -38.81 10.47 14.61
CA THR A 396 -40.05 9.69 14.62
C THR A 396 -39.83 8.33 15.29
N MET A 397 -38.80 7.60 14.87
CA MET A 397 -38.47 6.28 15.43
C MET A 397 -38.07 6.37 16.90
N ASN A 398 -37.31 7.41 17.28
CA ASN A 398 -36.91 7.64 18.67
C ASN A 398 -38.12 7.91 19.59
N LYS A 399 -39.11 8.70 19.13
CA LYS A 399 -40.37 8.94 19.86
C LYS A 399 -41.19 7.66 20.07
N LEU A 400 -41.15 6.74 19.11
CA LEU A 400 -41.76 5.41 19.24
C LEU A 400 -40.96 4.48 20.17
N GLY A 401 -39.77 4.90 20.62
CA GLY A 401 -38.87 4.11 21.45
C GLY A 401 -38.08 3.07 20.67
N ARG A 402 -38.00 3.17 19.35
CA ARG A 402 -37.25 2.23 18.52
C ARG A 402 -35.75 2.54 18.52
N PRO A 403 -34.88 1.52 18.55
CA PRO A 403 -33.48 1.72 18.27
C PRO A 403 -33.24 2.02 16.79
N VAL A 404 -32.35 2.96 16.52
CA VAL A 404 -31.97 3.37 15.17
C VAL A 404 -30.47 3.24 14.97
N LEU A 405 -30.07 2.57 13.89
CA LEU A 405 -28.70 2.51 13.41
C LEU A 405 -28.58 3.27 12.09
N VAL A 406 -27.76 4.32 12.06
CA VAL A 406 -27.51 5.15 10.89
C VAL A 406 -26.15 4.78 10.31
N GLY A 407 -26.12 4.22 9.10
CA GLY A 407 -24.90 3.90 8.38
C GLY A 407 -24.49 5.04 7.43
N THR A 408 -23.32 5.61 7.65
CA THR A 408 -22.73 6.66 6.79
C THR A 408 -21.50 6.15 6.05
N VAL A 409 -21.22 6.72 4.88
CA VAL A 409 -20.04 6.34 4.08
C VAL A 409 -18.77 6.98 4.66
N THR A 410 -18.82 8.27 5.02
CA THR A 410 -17.66 9.03 5.52
C THR A 410 -17.86 9.51 6.95
N VAL A 411 -16.73 9.83 7.62
CA VAL A 411 -16.75 10.42 8.97
C VAL A 411 -17.34 11.84 8.95
N GLU A 412 -17.10 12.62 7.91
CA GLU A 412 -17.67 13.97 7.79
C GLU A 412 -19.20 13.97 7.83
N VAL A 413 -19.83 13.02 7.13
CA VAL A 413 -21.29 12.84 7.14
C VAL A 413 -21.77 12.46 8.55
N SER A 414 -21.06 11.56 9.23
CA SER A 414 -21.41 11.16 10.60
C SER A 414 -21.35 12.33 11.59
N GLU A 415 -20.33 13.18 11.50
CA GLU A 415 -20.18 14.37 12.35
C GLU A 415 -21.22 15.45 12.02
N THR A 416 -21.60 15.56 10.74
CA THR A 416 -22.67 16.46 10.30
C THR A 416 -24.02 16.04 10.88
N LEU A 417 -24.39 14.76 10.77
CA LEU A 417 -25.62 14.22 11.35
C LEU A 417 -25.61 14.30 12.87
N SER A 418 -24.48 14.00 13.51
CA SER A 418 -24.28 14.18 14.96
C SER A 418 -24.60 15.61 15.41
N ARG A 419 -24.04 16.62 14.73
CA ARG A 419 -24.35 18.04 15.01
C ARG A 419 -25.84 18.36 14.84
N MET A 420 -26.49 17.81 13.83
CA MET A 420 -27.93 18.02 13.59
C MET A 420 -28.80 17.37 14.68
N LEU A 421 -28.47 16.14 15.10
CA LEU A 421 -29.16 15.45 16.19
C LEU A 421 -28.98 16.15 17.54
N LYS A 422 -27.77 16.68 17.83
CA LYS A 422 -27.53 17.49 19.05
C LYS A 422 -28.44 18.71 19.10
N ARG A 423 -28.64 19.41 17.98
CA ARG A 423 -29.56 20.57 17.90
C ARG A 423 -31.03 20.19 18.15
N ARG A 424 -31.42 18.95 17.83
CA ARG A 424 -32.75 18.40 18.10
C ARG A 424 -32.90 17.79 19.51
N GLY A 425 -31.82 17.78 20.31
CA GLY A 425 -31.83 17.22 21.67
C GLY A 425 -31.85 15.69 21.72
N ILE A 426 -31.55 15.00 20.62
CA ILE A 426 -31.55 13.53 20.55
C ILE A 426 -30.19 12.99 21.00
N LYS A 427 -30.19 12.17 22.06
CA LYS A 427 -28.98 11.47 22.54
C LYS A 427 -28.59 10.40 21.53
N HIS A 428 -27.32 10.38 21.13
CA HIS A 428 -26.80 9.42 20.17
C HIS A 428 -25.33 9.12 20.44
N ASN A 429 -24.88 7.96 19.92
CA ASN A 429 -23.48 7.56 19.91
C ASN A 429 -22.95 7.59 18.47
N VAL A 430 -21.66 7.90 18.31
CA VAL A 430 -20.98 7.91 17.00
C VAL A 430 -19.82 6.91 17.04
N LEU A 431 -19.80 6.02 16.06
CA LEU A 431 -18.77 5.00 15.88
C LEU A 431 -17.94 5.35 14.66
N ASN A 432 -16.68 5.74 14.90
CA ASN A 432 -15.74 6.19 13.87
C ASN A 432 -14.62 5.17 13.57
N ALA A 433 -14.71 3.95 14.12
CA ALA A 433 -13.73 2.87 13.96
C ALA A 433 -12.29 3.25 14.37
N LYS A 434 -12.17 4.04 15.45
CA LYS A 434 -10.90 4.45 16.10
C LYS A 434 -10.58 3.59 17.33
N GLN A 435 -11.57 3.00 18.01
CA GLN A 435 -11.36 2.23 19.24
C GLN A 435 -12.27 0.99 19.30
N HIS A 436 -11.82 -0.13 18.73
CA HIS A 436 -12.62 -1.35 18.57
C HIS A 436 -13.26 -1.89 19.87
N LYS A 437 -12.54 -1.89 21.02
CA LYS A 437 -13.10 -2.39 22.29
C LYS A 437 -14.28 -1.55 22.79
N ARG A 438 -14.14 -0.22 22.74
CA ARG A 438 -15.19 0.71 23.18
C ARG A 438 -16.38 0.72 22.23
N GLU A 439 -16.12 0.49 20.94
CA GLU A 439 -17.16 0.38 19.92
C GLU A 439 -18.02 -0.87 20.09
N ALA A 440 -17.41 -2.03 20.39
CA ALA A 440 -18.16 -3.26 20.66
C ALA A 440 -19.15 -3.08 21.84
N GLU A 441 -18.72 -2.40 22.91
CA GLU A 441 -19.59 -2.07 24.05
C GLU A 441 -20.77 -1.18 23.61
N ILE A 442 -20.50 -0.12 22.84
CA ILE A 442 -21.55 0.78 22.33
C ILE A 442 -22.52 0.04 21.40
N VAL A 443 -22.02 -0.82 20.52
CA VAL A 443 -22.83 -1.59 19.56
C VAL A 443 -23.71 -2.61 20.29
N SER A 444 -23.21 -3.22 21.36
CA SER A 444 -24.00 -4.15 22.18
C SER A 444 -25.23 -3.49 22.81
N GLN A 445 -25.16 -2.17 23.08
CA GLN A 445 -26.25 -1.36 23.63
C GLN A 445 -27.10 -0.67 22.53
N ALA A 446 -26.73 -0.80 21.25
CA ALA A 446 -27.41 -0.11 20.16
C ALA A 446 -28.83 -0.63 19.91
N GLY A 447 -29.18 -1.81 20.44
CA GLY A 447 -30.50 -2.41 20.34
C GLY A 447 -31.44 -2.08 21.49
N GLU A 448 -31.02 -1.21 22.43
CA GLU A 448 -31.85 -0.78 23.55
C GLU A 448 -32.93 0.22 23.12
N ARG A 449 -34.01 0.31 23.91
CA ARG A 449 -35.16 1.16 23.60
C ARG A 449 -34.74 2.62 23.43
N GLY A 450 -35.04 3.21 22.27
CA GLY A 450 -34.71 4.59 21.93
C GLY A 450 -33.22 4.88 21.70
N ALA A 451 -32.36 3.86 21.61
CA ALA A 451 -30.95 4.06 21.29
C ALA A 451 -30.76 4.59 19.86
N VAL A 452 -29.91 5.59 19.67
CA VAL A 452 -29.54 6.10 18.34
C VAL A 452 -28.03 5.97 18.19
N THR A 453 -27.61 5.22 17.16
CA THR A 453 -26.19 4.95 16.90
C THR A 453 -25.88 5.33 15.45
N ILE A 454 -24.86 6.16 15.25
CA ILE A 454 -24.32 6.49 13.93
C ILE A 454 -23.04 5.70 13.75
N ALA A 455 -22.93 4.95 12.66
CA ALA A 455 -21.78 4.12 12.34
C ALA A 455 -21.23 4.48 10.97
N THR A 456 -19.92 4.73 10.90
CA THR A 456 -19.23 4.92 9.63
C THR A 456 -18.83 3.57 9.06
N ASN A 457 -19.33 3.27 7.86
CA ASN A 457 -19.05 2.12 7.00
C ASN A 457 -18.87 0.76 7.73
N MET A 458 -17.68 0.50 8.27
CA MET A 458 -17.28 -0.76 8.91
C MET A 458 -17.28 -0.74 10.45
N ALA A 459 -17.68 0.37 11.08
CA ALA A 459 -17.67 0.48 12.54
C ALA A 459 -18.71 -0.44 13.19
N GLY A 460 -18.31 -1.20 14.21
CA GLY A 460 -19.17 -2.19 14.88
C GLY A 460 -19.35 -3.52 14.12
N ARG A 461 -18.48 -3.83 13.16
CA ARG A 461 -18.46 -5.16 12.51
C ARG A 461 -18.07 -6.28 13.48
N GLY A 462 -18.62 -7.47 13.26
CA GLY A 462 -18.42 -8.64 14.13
C GLY A 462 -19.16 -8.61 15.48
N THR A 463 -19.84 -7.51 15.84
CA THR A 463 -20.65 -7.43 17.07
C THR A 463 -22.15 -7.52 16.77
N ASP A 464 -22.83 -8.44 17.44
CA ASP A 464 -24.27 -8.62 17.35
C ASP A 464 -25.02 -7.53 18.12
N ILE A 465 -26.02 -6.92 17.48
CA ILE A 465 -26.97 -6.01 18.12
C ILE A 465 -28.17 -6.83 18.59
N LYS A 466 -28.29 -7.02 19.91
CA LYS A 466 -29.43 -7.71 20.52
C LYS A 466 -30.52 -6.69 20.85
N LEU A 467 -31.77 -7.05 20.61
CA LEU A 467 -32.91 -6.18 20.91
C LEU A 467 -33.22 -6.20 22.41
N GLY A 468 -33.32 -5.01 23.02
CA GLY A 468 -33.72 -4.84 24.41
C GLY A 468 -35.22 -5.10 24.64
N ALA A 469 -35.65 -5.11 25.90
CA ALA A 469 -37.05 -5.36 26.26
C ALA A 469 -37.98 -4.27 25.71
N GLY A 470 -39.12 -4.66 25.12
CA GLY A 470 -40.13 -3.73 24.59
C GLY A 470 -39.83 -3.18 23.19
N VAL A 471 -38.73 -3.58 22.57
CA VAL A 471 -38.30 -3.09 21.24
C VAL A 471 -39.03 -3.81 20.10
N VAL A 472 -39.35 -5.08 20.27
CA VAL A 472 -40.08 -5.91 19.29
C VAL A 472 -41.50 -5.38 19.07
N GLU A 473 -42.12 -4.86 20.12
CA GLU A 473 -43.48 -4.32 20.14
C GLU A 473 -43.55 -2.85 19.67
N ALA A 474 -42.42 -2.14 19.65
CA ALA A 474 -42.33 -0.75 19.23
C ALA A 474 -42.36 -0.62 17.69
N GLY A 475 -43.44 -1.05 17.04
CA GLY A 475 -43.65 -0.86 15.59
C GLY A 475 -44.21 0.52 15.23
N ASP A 476 -44.31 0.78 13.92
CA ASP A 476 -45.11 1.87 13.35
C ASP A 476 -46.26 1.24 12.53
N PRO A 477 -47.44 1.03 13.15
CA PRO A 477 -48.58 0.39 12.48
C PRO A 477 -49.13 1.21 11.32
N GLU A 478 -49.05 2.55 11.37
CA GLU A 478 -49.57 3.43 10.33
C GLU A 478 -48.77 3.29 9.03
N ARG A 479 -47.45 3.09 9.15
CA ARG A 479 -46.56 2.88 8.00
C ARG A 479 -46.33 1.40 7.67
N GLY A 480 -46.95 0.48 8.42
CA GLY A 480 -46.75 -0.96 8.26
C GLY A 480 -45.32 -1.42 8.58
N ILE A 481 -44.58 -0.66 9.39
CA ILE A 481 -43.20 -0.96 9.74
C ILE A 481 -43.20 -1.78 11.03
N PRO A 482 -42.64 -3.00 11.04
CA PRO A 482 -42.61 -3.82 12.26
C PRO A 482 -41.69 -3.17 13.31
N GLY A 483 -41.80 -3.62 14.57
CA GLY A 483 -40.85 -3.21 15.62
C GLY A 483 -39.43 -3.71 15.37
N GLY A 484 -38.56 -3.62 16.37
CA GLY A 484 -37.16 -4.00 16.21
C GLY A 484 -36.27 -2.88 15.68
N LEU A 485 -35.01 -3.23 15.37
CA LEU A 485 -33.99 -2.29 14.93
C LEU A 485 -34.35 -1.67 13.58
N HIS A 486 -34.33 -0.33 13.53
CA HIS A 486 -34.48 0.43 12.30
C HIS A 486 -33.11 0.85 11.76
N VAL A 487 -32.79 0.45 10.53
CA VAL A 487 -31.51 0.75 9.89
C VAL A 487 -31.71 1.80 8.80
N ILE A 488 -30.93 2.87 8.85
CA ILE A 488 -30.95 3.96 7.87
C ILE A 488 -29.60 4.01 7.16
N GLY A 489 -29.59 3.79 5.85
CA GLY A 489 -28.44 4.10 4.99
C GLY A 489 -28.53 5.53 4.49
N THR A 490 -27.48 6.32 4.72
CA THR A 490 -27.51 7.75 4.32
C THR A 490 -27.17 7.99 2.85
N GLU A 491 -26.58 6.97 2.21
CA GLU A 491 -26.19 6.89 0.80
C GLU A 491 -26.12 5.40 0.40
N ARG A 492 -26.07 5.13 -0.91
CA ARG A 492 -25.75 3.79 -1.44
C ARG A 492 -24.25 3.67 -1.66
N HIS A 493 -23.67 2.56 -1.24
CA HIS A 493 -22.26 2.28 -1.50
C HIS A 493 -22.05 1.87 -2.97
N GLU A 494 -20.79 1.90 -3.41
CA GLU A 494 -20.42 1.40 -4.75
C GLU A 494 -20.74 -0.09 -4.94
N SER A 495 -20.67 -0.86 -3.85
CA SER A 495 -21.01 -2.28 -3.82
C SER A 495 -22.29 -2.54 -3.03
N ARG A 496 -23.20 -3.30 -3.65
CA ARG A 496 -24.46 -3.79 -3.05
C ARG A 496 -24.19 -4.67 -1.84
N ARG A 497 -23.02 -5.29 -1.76
CA ARG A 497 -22.58 -6.13 -0.65
C ARG A 497 -22.57 -5.35 0.67
N ILE A 498 -21.96 -4.17 0.67
CA ILE A 498 -21.85 -3.30 1.84
C ILE A 498 -23.24 -2.81 2.27
N ASP A 499 -24.09 -2.46 1.31
CA ASP A 499 -25.48 -2.09 1.60
C ASP A 499 -26.26 -3.26 2.24
N ARG A 500 -26.09 -4.48 1.74
CA ARG A 500 -26.70 -5.69 2.30
C ARG A 500 -26.18 -5.99 3.71
N GLN A 501 -24.89 -5.75 3.98
CA GLN A 501 -24.32 -5.89 5.32
C GLN A 501 -24.95 -4.90 6.31
N LEU A 502 -25.14 -3.64 5.90
CA LEU A 502 -25.81 -2.64 6.71
C LEU A 502 -27.24 -3.07 7.03
N ARG A 503 -28.03 -3.51 6.02
CA ARG A 503 -29.38 -4.07 6.23
C ARG A 503 -29.38 -5.27 7.16
N GLY A 504 -28.39 -6.15 7.01
CA GLY A 504 -28.19 -7.37 7.80
C GLY A 504 -27.89 -7.13 9.29
N ARG A 505 -27.70 -5.87 9.71
CA ARG A 505 -27.66 -5.50 11.14
C ARG A 505 -29.02 -5.67 11.81
N SER A 506 -30.11 -5.60 11.05
CA SER A 506 -31.48 -5.77 11.53
C SER A 506 -32.06 -7.12 11.10
N GLY A 507 -33.01 -7.63 11.89
CA GLY A 507 -33.74 -8.87 11.65
C GLY A 507 -32.94 -10.16 11.84
N ARG A 508 -32.00 -10.18 12.80
CA ARG A 508 -31.20 -11.36 13.14
C ARG A 508 -32.09 -12.44 13.76
N GLN A 509 -31.84 -13.71 13.44
CA GLN A 509 -32.57 -14.87 13.99
C GLN A 509 -34.12 -14.74 13.90
N GLY A 510 -34.63 -14.11 12.83
CA GLY A 510 -36.06 -13.92 12.61
C GLY A 510 -36.71 -12.80 13.43
N ASP A 511 -35.90 -11.98 14.11
CA ASP A 511 -36.39 -10.77 14.77
C ASP A 511 -37.05 -9.83 13.74
N PRO A 512 -38.06 -9.04 14.15
CA PRO A 512 -38.59 -7.98 13.30
C PRO A 512 -37.58 -6.84 13.17
N GLY A 513 -37.76 -6.04 12.14
CA GLY A 513 -36.95 -4.85 11.92
C GLY A 513 -37.23 -4.23 10.58
N SER A 514 -36.58 -3.11 10.30
CA SER A 514 -36.71 -2.46 8.99
C SER A 514 -35.42 -1.80 8.54
N SER A 515 -35.30 -1.64 7.23
CA SER A 515 -34.19 -0.90 6.63
C SER A 515 -34.69 0.06 5.55
N ILE A 516 -34.04 1.21 5.43
CA ILE A 516 -34.34 2.23 4.42
C ILE A 516 -33.06 2.94 3.99
N PHE A 517 -32.98 3.35 2.73
CA PHE A 517 -31.87 4.15 2.21
C PHE A 517 -32.36 5.51 1.71
N TYR A 518 -31.55 6.51 1.96
CA TYR A 518 -31.74 7.89 1.54
C TYR A 518 -30.66 8.24 0.53
N LEU A 519 -31.04 8.89 -0.57
CA LEU A 519 -30.13 9.28 -1.65
C LEU A 519 -30.37 10.74 -2.06
N SER A 520 -29.33 11.37 -2.60
CA SER A 520 -29.38 12.68 -3.26
C SER A 520 -28.79 12.57 -4.66
N LEU A 521 -29.26 13.40 -5.60
CA LEU A 521 -28.61 13.58 -6.90
C LEU A 521 -27.16 14.08 -6.80
N GLU A 522 -26.82 14.74 -5.70
CA GLU A 522 -25.48 15.24 -5.41
C GLU A 522 -24.54 14.18 -4.81
N ASP A 523 -25.05 12.97 -4.52
CA ASP A 523 -24.24 11.87 -3.97
C ASP A 523 -23.28 11.31 -5.02
N ASP A 524 -22.13 10.78 -4.59
CA ASP A 524 -21.04 10.42 -5.50
C ASP A 524 -21.45 9.32 -6.50
N LEU A 525 -22.21 8.31 -6.05
CA LEU A 525 -22.75 7.27 -6.92
C LEU A 525 -23.64 7.87 -8.04
N MET A 526 -24.45 8.86 -7.71
CA MET A 526 -25.33 9.52 -8.67
C MET A 526 -24.52 10.44 -9.60
N ARG A 527 -23.58 11.22 -9.08
CA ARG A 527 -22.71 12.09 -9.88
C ARG A 527 -21.87 11.31 -10.90
N LEU A 528 -21.36 10.14 -10.51
CA LEU A 528 -20.45 9.35 -11.32
C LEU A 528 -21.16 8.43 -12.33
N PHE A 529 -22.41 8.02 -12.03
CA PHE A 529 -23.07 6.94 -12.79
C PHE A 529 -24.52 7.20 -13.19
N ALA A 530 -25.13 8.31 -12.74
CA ALA A 530 -26.38 8.76 -13.32
C ALA A 530 -26.09 9.23 -14.75
N THR A 531 -26.55 8.46 -15.72
CA THR A 531 -26.58 8.90 -17.12
C THR A 531 -27.45 10.15 -17.22
N ASP A 532 -27.19 11.02 -18.19
CA ASP A 532 -28.01 12.21 -18.51
C ASP A 532 -29.52 11.90 -18.58
N ARG A 533 -29.87 10.64 -18.84
CA ARG A 533 -31.23 10.09 -18.80
C ARG A 533 -31.93 10.16 -17.45
N VAL A 534 -31.25 9.90 -16.33
CA VAL A 534 -31.87 9.92 -14.99
C VAL A 534 -32.13 11.35 -14.55
N ALA A 535 -31.16 12.25 -14.77
CA ALA A 535 -31.33 13.68 -14.54
C ALA A 535 -32.44 14.27 -15.43
N GLY A 536 -32.48 13.91 -16.73
CA GLY A 536 -33.52 14.37 -17.65
C GLY A 536 -34.92 13.81 -17.37
N ILE A 537 -35.04 12.64 -16.74
CA ILE A 537 -36.33 12.12 -16.24
C ILE A 537 -36.80 12.95 -15.03
N MET A 538 -35.88 13.38 -14.16
CA MET A 538 -36.21 14.20 -12.99
C MET A 538 -36.60 15.64 -13.37
N GLU A 539 -35.90 16.26 -14.33
CA GLU A 539 -36.30 17.58 -14.86
C GLU A 539 -37.70 17.53 -15.49
N ARG A 540 -38.09 16.41 -16.12
CA ARG A 540 -39.43 16.21 -16.70
C ARG A 540 -40.52 15.86 -15.69
N LEU A 541 -40.16 15.22 -14.59
CA LEU A 541 -41.10 14.86 -13.51
C LEU A 541 -41.49 16.07 -12.65
N GLY A 542 -40.78 17.20 -12.77
CA GLY A 542 -41.17 18.46 -12.14
C GLY A 542 -41.15 18.42 -10.62
N ALA A 543 -40.29 17.59 -10.01
CA ALA A 543 -40.19 17.48 -8.55
C ALA A 543 -39.84 18.84 -7.93
N GLU A 544 -40.76 19.37 -7.14
CA GLU A 544 -40.60 20.61 -6.40
C GLU A 544 -39.65 20.42 -5.20
N GLU A 545 -39.11 21.52 -4.69
CA GLU A 545 -38.21 21.50 -3.53
C GLU A 545 -38.94 20.89 -2.31
N GLY A 546 -38.43 19.77 -1.79
CA GLY A 546 -39.04 19.03 -0.68
C GLY A 546 -39.92 17.81 -1.01
N GLU A 547 -40.16 17.48 -2.29
CA GLU A 547 -40.97 16.31 -2.66
C GLU A 547 -40.13 15.01 -2.70
N VAL A 548 -40.59 13.95 -2.03
CA VAL A 548 -39.90 12.65 -1.99
C VAL A 548 -40.24 11.85 -3.24
N ILE A 549 -39.22 11.55 -4.05
CA ILE A 549 -39.41 10.67 -5.20
C ILE A 549 -39.24 9.22 -4.74
N THR A 550 -40.36 8.50 -4.61
CA THR A 550 -40.37 7.06 -4.32
C THR A 550 -40.92 6.30 -5.52
N HIS A 551 -40.05 5.67 -6.31
CA HIS A 551 -40.47 4.80 -7.41
C HIS A 551 -39.59 3.57 -7.50
N LYS A 552 -40.21 2.38 -7.50
CA LYS A 552 -39.54 1.07 -7.73
C LYS A 552 -38.67 1.04 -8.98
N MET A 553 -38.99 1.84 -9.99
CA MET A 553 -38.18 1.99 -11.20
C MET A 553 -36.81 2.64 -10.89
N MET A 554 -36.78 3.63 -9.99
CA MET A 554 -35.55 4.34 -9.60
C MET A 554 -34.61 3.44 -8.81
N THR A 555 -35.13 2.69 -7.82
CA THR A 555 -34.34 1.71 -7.06
C THR A 555 -33.68 0.69 -7.98
N LYS A 556 -34.40 0.18 -8.98
CA LYS A 556 -33.84 -0.72 -10.01
C LYS A 556 -32.79 -0.06 -10.89
N ALA A 557 -32.92 1.24 -11.18
CA ALA A 557 -31.92 1.98 -11.95
C ALA A 557 -30.61 2.15 -11.15
N ILE A 558 -30.72 2.44 -9.85
CA ILE A 558 -29.57 2.54 -8.94
C ILE A 558 -28.87 1.19 -8.79
N GLU A 559 -29.62 0.09 -8.61
CA GLU A 559 -29.03 -1.26 -8.57
C GLU A 559 -28.27 -1.61 -9.86
N ARG A 560 -28.76 -1.18 -11.03
CA ARG A 560 -28.05 -1.36 -12.31
C ARG A 560 -26.77 -0.55 -12.37
N ALA A 561 -26.79 0.68 -11.85
CA ALA A 561 -25.59 1.50 -11.73
C ALA A 561 -24.55 0.79 -10.85
N GLN A 562 -24.93 0.34 -9.65
CA GLN A 562 -24.04 -0.40 -8.74
C GLN A 562 -23.45 -1.65 -9.39
N ARG A 563 -24.25 -2.46 -10.11
CA ARG A 563 -23.74 -3.64 -10.87
C ARG A 563 -22.66 -3.26 -11.88
N LYS A 564 -22.81 -2.11 -12.55
CA LYS A 564 -21.83 -1.61 -13.52
C LYS A 564 -20.55 -1.16 -12.82
N VAL A 565 -20.66 -0.53 -11.64
CA VAL A 565 -19.51 -0.17 -10.80
C VAL A 565 -18.78 -1.40 -10.30
N GLU A 566 -19.50 -2.38 -9.75
CA GLU A 566 -18.95 -3.67 -9.32
C GLU A 566 -18.19 -4.37 -10.44
N ALA A 567 -18.78 -4.51 -11.62
CA ALA A 567 -18.13 -5.13 -12.77
C ALA A 567 -16.87 -4.38 -13.24
N ARG A 568 -16.91 -3.03 -13.21
CA ARG A 568 -15.74 -2.20 -13.50
C ARG A 568 -14.64 -2.41 -12.46
N ASN A 569 -14.98 -2.37 -11.18
CA ASN A 569 -14.02 -2.58 -10.09
C ASN A 569 -13.42 -3.99 -10.13
N PHE A 570 -14.22 -5.00 -10.43
CA PHE A 570 -13.76 -6.36 -10.68
C PHE A 570 -12.75 -6.42 -11.84
N SER A 571 -13.04 -5.77 -12.97
CA SER A 571 -12.09 -5.74 -14.11
C SER A 571 -10.76 -5.08 -13.76
N ILE A 572 -10.78 -4.02 -12.93
CA ILE A 572 -9.57 -3.34 -12.44
C ILE A 572 -8.79 -4.29 -11.50
N ARG A 573 -9.47 -4.94 -10.55
CA ARG A 573 -8.85 -5.91 -9.63
C ARG A 573 -8.23 -7.09 -10.37
N LYS A 574 -8.96 -7.67 -11.33
CA LYS A 574 -8.46 -8.75 -12.18
C LYS A 574 -7.19 -8.36 -12.92
N ARG A 575 -7.17 -7.16 -13.52
CA ARG A 575 -5.99 -6.66 -14.21
C ARG A 575 -4.81 -6.43 -13.26
N LEU A 576 -5.05 -5.87 -12.06
CA LEU A 576 -4.01 -5.71 -11.03
C LEU A 576 -3.43 -7.05 -10.58
N LEU A 577 -4.29 -8.07 -10.42
CA LEU A 577 -3.88 -9.43 -10.11
C LEU A 577 -3.01 -10.01 -11.23
N ASP A 578 -3.33 -9.78 -12.50
CA ASP A 578 -2.51 -10.27 -13.61
C ASP A 578 -1.07 -9.70 -13.59
N TYR A 579 -0.88 -8.45 -13.16
CA TYR A 579 0.45 -7.86 -12.95
C TYR A 579 1.15 -8.50 -11.74
N ASP A 580 0.43 -8.68 -10.62
CA ASP A 580 1.00 -9.27 -9.41
C ASP A 580 1.33 -10.76 -9.58
N ASP A 581 0.62 -11.49 -10.43
CA ASP A 581 0.88 -12.91 -10.72
C ASP A 581 2.24 -13.11 -11.41
N VAL A 582 2.68 -12.15 -12.23
CA VAL A 582 4.04 -12.16 -12.80
C VAL A 582 5.07 -12.03 -11.68
N MET A 583 4.89 -11.06 -10.79
CA MET A 583 5.74 -10.87 -9.62
C MET A 583 5.71 -12.06 -8.68
N ASN A 584 4.56 -12.71 -8.52
CA ASN A 584 4.42 -13.85 -7.64
C ASN A 584 5.16 -15.08 -8.18
N GLN A 585 5.15 -15.33 -9.48
CA GLN A 585 5.94 -16.40 -10.10
C GLN A 585 7.44 -16.19 -9.86
N GLN A 586 7.92 -14.97 -10.07
CA GLN A 586 9.32 -14.61 -9.81
C GLN A 586 9.68 -14.75 -8.33
N ARG A 587 8.79 -14.27 -7.45
CA ARG A 587 8.93 -14.37 -5.99
C ARG A 587 9.07 -15.81 -5.53
N THR A 588 8.22 -16.72 -6.01
CA THR A 588 8.28 -18.14 -5.65
C THR A 588 9.65 -18.72 -5.95
N VAL A 589 10.17 -18.49 -7.16
CA VAL A 589 11.50 -18.99 -7.56
C VAL A 589 12.60 -18.45 -6.64
N ILE A 590 12.62 -17.15 -6.37
CA ILE A 590 13.64 -16.52 -5.52
C ILE A 590 13.51 -17.00 -4.06
N TYR A 591 12.29 -17.08 -3.53
CA TYR A 591 12.05 -17.49 -2.15
C TYR A 591 12.35 -18.98 -1.93
N ASP A 592 12.07 -19.83 -2.92
CA ASP A 592 12.43 -21.25 -2.86
C ASP A 592 13.95 -21.43 -2.89
N ARG A 593 14.67 -20.71 -3.76
CA ARG A 593 16.14 -20.72 -3.80
C ARG A 593 16.74 -20.20 -2.50
N ARG A 594 16.22 -19.09 -1.98
CA ARG A 594 16.65 -18.52 -0.68
C ARG A 594 16.39 -19.49 0.47
N ARG A 595 15.21 -20.13 0.50
CA ARG A 595 14.84 -21.11 1.52
C ARG A 595 15.72 -22.36 1.43
N ALA A 596 16.04 -22.83 0.23
CA ALA A 596 16.98 -23.94 0.02
C ALA A 596 18.35 -23.59 0.62
N ALA A 597 18.90 -22.42 0.31
CA ALA A 597 20.16 -21.94 0.90
C ALA A 597 20.09 -21.82 2.44
N LEU A 598 18.93 -21.45 2.99
CA LEU A 598 18.75 -21.30 4.44
C LEU A 598 18.54 -22.63 5.18
N MET A 599 17.93 -23.64 4.56
CA MET A 599 17.54 -24.90 5.20
C MET A 599 18.46 -26.08 4.88
N GLN A 600 19.12 -26.10 3.72
CA GLN A 600 19.96 -27.23 3.33
C GLN A 600 21.15 -27.40 4.29
N GLU A 601 21.40 -28.65 4.69
CA GLU A 601 22.59 -29.03 5.46
C GLU A 601 23.84 -29.01 4.56
N ASP A 602 23.71 -29.48 3.32
CA ASP A 602 24.78 -29.45 2.32
C ASP A 602 24.60 -28.31 1.31
N ILE A 603 25.14 -27.16 1.65
CA ILE A 603 25.08 -25.97 0.80
C ILE A 603 26.12 -26.00 -0.34
N TYR A 604 27.04 -26.97 -0.35
CA TYR A 604 28.01 -27.13 -1.44
C TYR A 604 27.32 -27.55 -2.73
N ALA A 605 26.33 -28.44 -2.66
CA ALA A 605 25.53 -28.85 -3.81
C ALA A 605 24.86 -27.65 -4.50
N GLU A 606 24.37 -26.68 -3.73
CA GLU A 606 23.80 -25.45 -4.28
C GLU A 606 24.84 -24.58 -4.98
N VAL A 607 26.06 -24.48 -4.43
CA VAL A 607 27.17 -23.77 -5.10
C VAL A 607 27.52 -24.42 -6.45
N VAL A 608 27.51 -25.76 -6.53
CA VAL A 608 27.74 -26.50 -7.78
C VAL A 608 26.62 -26.22 -8.79
N ASN A 609 25.36 -26.20 -8.35
CA ASN A 609 24.23 -25.86 -9.22
C ASN A 609 24.34 -24.42 -9.76
N ILE A 610 24.66 -23.46 -8.89
CA ILE A 610 24.89 -22.05 -9.28
C ILE A 610 26.01 -21.94 -10.32
N LEU A 611 27.10 -22.69 -10.12
CA LEU A 611 28.22 -22.73 -11.05
C LEU A 611 27.80 -23.32 -12.41
N GLU A 612 27.02 -24.39 -12.41
CA GLU A 612 26.54 -25.04 -13.62
C GLU A 612 25.62 -24.11 -14.43
N GLU A 613 24.64 -23.48 -13.79
CA GLU A 613 23.76 -22.48 -14.40
C GLU A 613 24.55 -21.29 -14.98
N TYR A 614 25.56 -20.80 -14.24
CA TYR A 614 26.41 -19.72 -14.71
C TYR A 614 27.20 -20.13 -15.97
N LEU A 615 27.81 -21.32 -15.96
CA LEU A 615 28.55 -21.82 -17.11
C LEU A 615 27.63 -22.06 -18.31
N ASP A 616 26.39 -22.51 -18.12
CA ASP A 616 25.41 -22.60 -19.21
C ASP A 616 25.13 -21.23 -19.84
N SER A 617 24.92 -20.20 -19.01
CA SER A 617 24.68 -18.83 -19.46
C SER A 617 25.88 -18.25 -20.21
N VAL A 618 27.10 -18.49 -19.71
CA VAL A 618 28.34 -18.02 -20.35
C VAL A 618 28.63 -18.78 -21.65
N MET A 619 28.52 -20.11 -21.65
CA MET A 619 28.76 -20.92 -22.83
C MET A 619 27.78 -20.55 -23.95
N ALA A 620 26.49 -20.36 -23.65
CA ALA A 620 25.51 -19.93 -24.64
C ALA A 620 25.81 -18.56 -25.28
N LYS A 621 26.59 -17.69 -24.62
CA LYS A 621 26.96 -16.36 -25.13
C LYS A 621 28.18 -16.40 -26.08
N TYR A 622 29.15 -17.27 -25.80
CA TYR A 622 30.45 -17.28 -26.50
C TYR A 622 30.69 -18.50 -27.38
N VAL A 623 29.91 -19.57 -27.18
CA VAL A 623 30.08 -20.87 -27.83
C VAL A 623 28.75 -21.30 -28.43
N ASP A 624 28.66 -21.33 -29.77
CA ASP A 624 27.51 -21.95 -30.45
C ASP A 624 27.69 -23.48 -30.43
N PRO A 625 26.79 -24.25 -29.78
CA PRO A 625 26.87 -25.71 -29.75
C PRO A 625 26.79 -26.37 -31.14
N LYS A 626 26.28 -25.65 -32.15
CA LYS A 626 26.16 -26.13 -33.54
C LYS A 626 27.25 -25.59 -34.46
N GLY A 627 28.02 -24.60 -34.01
CA GLY A 627 29.15 -24.02 -34.75
C GLY A 627 30.41 -24.87 -34.65
N HIS A 628 31.36 -24.63 -35.56
CA HIS A 628 32.69 -25.22 -35.45
C HIS A 628 33.51 -24.50 -34.36
N SER A 629 34.48 -25.19 -33.76
CA SER A 629 35.36 -24.65 -32.70
C SER A 629 36.05 -23.34 -33.08
N ASP A 630 36.27 -23.14 -34.38
CA ASP A 630 36.97 -21.99 -34.96
C ASP A 630 36.08 -20.73 -35.00
N GLU A 631 34.76 -20.89 -34.83
CA GLU A 631 33.76 -19.82 -34.81
C GLU A 631 33.43 -19.37 -33.37
N TRP A 632 33.99 -20.03 -32.36
CA TRP A 632 33.77 -19.69 -30.95
C TRP A 632 34.56 -18.45 -30.53
N ASP A 633 33.95 -17.58 -29.72
CA ASP A 633 34.64 -16.43 -29.13
C ASP A 633 35.40 -16.85 -27.86
N LEU A 634 36.56 -17.49 -28.08
CA LEU A 634 37.41 -18.00 -27.02
C LEU A 634 38.06 -16.88 -26.17
N GLU A 635 38.31 -15.70 -26.74
CA GLU A 635 38.90 -14.58 -26.00
C GLU A 635 37.87 -13.92 -25.08
N GLY A 636 36.62 -13.79 -25.53
CA GLY A 636 35.48 -13.39 -24.71
C GLY A 636 35.23 -14.36 -23.56
N LEU A 637 35.16 -15.66 -23.86
CA LEU A 637 35.00 -16.72 -22.84
C LEU A 637 36.13 -16.69 -21.80
N LYS A 638 37.38 -16.55 -22.26
CA LYS A 638 38.55 -16.44 -21.38
C LYS A 638 38.46 -15.25 -20.43
N THR A 639 38.11 -14.07 -20.96
CA THR A 639 37.98 -12.84 -20.17
C THR A 639 36.92 -13.01 -19.08
N GLU A 640 35.80 -13.64 -19.43
CA GLU A 640 34.68 -13.88 -18.53
C GLU A 640 35.04 -14.86 -17.39
N ILE A 641 35.65 -16.00 -17.73
CA ILE A 641 36.08 -17.00 -16.73
C ILE A 641 37.19 -16.46 -15.82
N GLN A 642 38.13 -15.69 -16.38
CA GLN A 642 39.20 -15.02 -15.61
C GLN A 642 38.65 -13.99 -14.63
N ARG A 643 37.56 -13.29 -14.99
CA ARG A 643 36.90 -12.31 -14.12
C ARG A 643 36.48 -12.94 -12.80
N ILE A 644 36.07 -14.20 -12.76
CA ILE A 644 35.58 -14.88 -11.55
C ILE A 644 36.68 -15.69 -10.85
N SER A 645 37.33 -16.60 -11.56
CA SER A 645 38.04 -17.73 -10.95
C SER A 645 39.55 -17.55 -10.79
N PHE A 646 40.13 -16.46 -11.30
CA PHE A 646 41.57 -16.29 -11.49
C PHE A 646 42.25 -17.46 -12.26
N LEU A 647 41.48 -18.28 -12.98
CA LEU A 647 42.01 -19.39 -13.79
C LEU A 647 42.92 -18.85 -14.88
N ASN A 648 44.11 -19.46 -15.03
CA ASN A 648 44.96 -19.18 -16.17
C ASN A 648 44.55 -20.05 -17.36
N PHE A 649 43.63 -19.52 -18.16
CA PHE A 649 43.05 -20.18 -19.33
C PHE A 649 44.11 -20.69 -20.33
N GLU A 650 45.13 -19.87 -20.64
CA GLU A 650 46.18 -20.18 -21.63
C GLU A 650 47.06 -21.37 -21.24
N LYS A 651 47.22 -21.63 -19.94
CA LYS A 651 48.06 -22.74 -19.46
C LYS A 651 47.30 -24.07 -19.47
N THR A 652 45.96 -24.02 -19.43
CA THR A 652 45.09 -25.15 -19.09
C THR A 652 44.37 -25.71 -20.32
N TYR A 653 43.98 -24.87 -21.28
CA TYR A 653 43.25 -25.27 -22.49
C TYR A 653 44.09 -25.04 -23.76
N LYS A 654 45.10 -25.89 -23.99
CA LYS A 654 46.01 -25.73 -25.15
C LYS A 654 45.48 -26.31 -26.46
N ASP A 655 44.58 -27.29 -26.39
CA ASP A 655 44.02 -28.00 -27.54
C ASP A 655 42.49 -27.76 -27.62
N VAL A 656 42.05 -26.50 -27.65
CA VAL A 656 40.63 -26.14 -27.62
C VAL A 656 39.86 -26.66 -28.84
N GLU A 657 40.55 -26.78 -29.98
CA GLU A 657 40.06 -27.29 -31.27
C GLU A 657 39.59 -28.76 -31.21
N ALA A 658 39.98 -29.52 -30.17
CA ALA A 658 39.61 -30.93 -30.00
C ALA A 658 38.40 -31.15 -29.08
N TYR A 659 37.91 -30.11 -28.40
CA TYR A 659 36.80 -30.22 -27.46
C TYR A 659 35.46 -29.98 -28.14
N THR A 660 34.43 -30.72 -27.73
CA THR A 660 33.05 -30.29 -27.95
C THR A 660 32.69 -29.18 -26.95
N ALA A 661 31.62 -28.44 -27.21
CA ALA A 661 31.15 -27.40 -26.29
C ALA A 661 30.86 -27.97 -24.88
N GLU A 662 30.37 -29.21 -24.81
CA GLU A 662 30.06 -29.89 -23.56
C GLU A 662 31.33 -30.36 -22.83
N ASP A 663 32.33 -30.87 -23.56
CA ASP A 663 33.64 -31.22 -22.99
C ASP A 663 34.36 -30.00 -22.42
N LEU A 664 34.28 -28.86 -23.12
CA LEU A 664 34.87 -27.60 -22.67
C LEU A 664 34.18 -27.09 -21.40
N LYS A 665 32.85 -27.14 -21.34
CA LYS A 665 32.07 -26.77 -20.15
C LYS A 665 32.46 -27.61 -18.94
N GLU A 666 32.48 -28.93 -19.08
CA GLU A 666 32.83 -29.85 -17.99
C GLU A 666 34.28 -29.65 -17.54
N LYS A 667 35.22 -29.44 -18.46
CA LYS A 667 36.61 -29.17 -18.09
C LYS A 667 36.75 -27.86 -17.29
N ILE A 668 36.08 -26.79 -17.70
CA ILE A 668 36.06 -25.51 -16.98
C ILE A 668 35.45 -25.69 -15.59
N LYS A 669 34.34 -26.43 -15.49
CA LYS A 669 33.67 -26.75 -14.23
C LYS A 669 34.60 -27.49 -13.27
N GLU A 670 35.26 -28.55 -13.73
CA GLU A 670 36.24 -29.30 -12.94
C GLU A 670 37.35 -28.40 -12.40
N ASP A 671 37.95 -27.57 -13.25
CA ASP A 671 39.09 -26.74 -12.87
C ASP A 671 38.67 -25.64 -11.87
N MET A 672 37.46 -25.06 -12.03
CA MET A 672 36.89 -24.12 -11.07
C MET A 672 36.60 -24.78 -9.72
N LEU A 673 36.07 -26.00 -9.72
CA LEU A 673 35.81 -26.77 -8.50
C LEU A 673 37.10 -27.23 -7.80
N GLU A 674 38.16 -27.51 -8.55
CA GLU A 674 39.46 -27.84 -7.95
C GLU A 674 40.00 -26.66 -7.14
N ILE A 675 40.00 -25.45 -7.72
CA ILE A 675 40.39 -24.21 -7.02
C ILE A 675 39.54 -23.99 -5.78
N TYR A 676 38.22 -24.19 -5.92
CA TYR A 676 37.30 -24.07 -4.81
C TYR A 676 37.62 -25.06 -3.68
N SER A 677 37.91 -26.32 -4.02
CA SER A 677 38.27 -27.36 -3.04
C SER A 677 39.55 -27.05 -2.28
N LEU A 678 40.54 -26.43 -2.95
CA LEU A 678 41.79 -25.99 -2.31
C LEU A 678 41.52 -24.87 -1.30
N LYS A 679 40.62 -23.95 -1.65
CA LYS A 679 40.17 -22.87 -0.77
C LYS A 679 39.40 -23.41 0.43
N GLU A 680 38.49 -24.35 0.21
CA GLU A 680 37.72 -25.01 1.26
C GLU A 680 38.64 -25.74 2.24
N LYS A 681 39.64 -26.49 1.76
CA LYS A 681 40.64 -27.15 2.61
C LYS A 681 41.41 -26.18 3.50
N ARG A 682 41.65 -24.95 3.03
CA ARG A 682 42.36 -23.91 3.78
C ARG A 682 41.49 -23.27 4.87
N ILE A 683 40.21 -23.04 4.59
CA ILE A 683 39.26 -22.35 5.49
C ILE A 683 38.62 -23.34 6.49
N GLY A 684 38.40 -24.58 6.05
CA GLY A 684 37.63 -25.62 6.73
C GLY A 684 36.15 -25.63 6.32
N ARG A 685 35.58 -26.83 6.12
CA ARG A 685 34.19 -27.02 5.62
C ARG A 685 33.14 -26.29 6.44
N GLU A 686 33.19 -26.37 7.78
CA GLU A 686 32.18 -25.73 8.64
C GLU A 686 32.15 -24.21 8.47
N LYS A 687 33.32 -23.56 8.45
CA LYS A 687 33.41 -22.11 8.24
C LYS A 687 33.04 -21.73 6.81
N MET A 688 33.43 -22.55 5.84
CA MET A 688 33.07 -22.34 4.44
C MET A 688 31.55 -22.41 4.25
N ALA A 689 30.86 -23.38 4.85
CA ALA A 689 29.41 -23.51 4.79
C ALA A 689 28.66 -22.30 5.38
N VAL A 690 29.18 -21.71 6.46
CA VAL A 690 28.62 -20.46 7.03
C VAL A 690 28.82 -19.29 6.07
N LEU A 691 29.99 -19.18 5.42
CA LEU A 691 30.28 -18.14 4.44
C LEU A 691 29.46 -18.31 3.16
N GLU A 692 29.35 -19.53 2.64
CA GLU A 692 28.50 -19.92 1.51
C GLU A 692 27.07 -19.42 1.76
N ARG A 693 26.50 -19.77 2.92
CA ARG A 693 25.15 -19.34 3.31
C ARG A 693 25.02 -17.83 3.41
N TYR A 694 25.99 -17.18 4.06
CA TYR A 694 25.98 -15.74 4.24
C TYR A 694 26.01 -14.99 2.89
N PHE A 695 26.92 -15.37 1.98
CA PHE A 695 27.04 -14.71 0.69
C PHE A 695 25.83 -14.99 -0.21
N ILE A 696 25.35 -16.23 -0.28
CA ILE A 696 24.17 -16.57 -1.08
C ILE A 696 22.96 -15.77 -0.61
N LEU A 697 22.64 -15.79 0.69
CA LEU A 697 21.49 -15.06 1.22
C LEU A 697 21.62 -13.56 1.00
N ARG A 698 22.80 -12.98 1.28
CA ARG A 698 23.03 -11.55 1.14
C ARG A 698 22.90 -11.08 -0.31
N VAL A 699 23.49 -11.80 -1.26
CA VAL A 699 23.44 -11.44 -2.68
C VAL A 699 22.02 -11.57 -3.20
N ILE A 700 21.30 -12.66 -2.86
CA ILE A 700 19.89 -12.81 -3.24
C ILE A 700 19.07 -11.65 -2.67
N ASP A 701 19.24 -11.30 -1.40
CA ASP A 701 18.47 -10.22 -0.75
C ASP A 701 18.77 -8.84 -1.36
N GLU A 702 20.04 -8.53 -1.66
CA GLU A 702 20.44 -7.26 -2.29
C GLU A 702 19.91 -7.14 -3.73
N GLU A 703 20.14 -8.16 -4.56
CA GLU A 703 19.71 -8.17 -5.97
C GLU A 703 18.17 -8.23 -6.12
N TRP A 704 17.49 -9.02 -5.27
CA TRP A 704 16.03 -9.10 -5.28
C TRP A 704 15.38 -7.75 -4.93
N LYS A 705 15.92 -7.05 -3.94
CA LYS A 705 15.45 -5.72 -3.54
C LYS A 705 15.58 -4.71 -4.68
N ASP A 706 16.68 -4.74 -5.43
CA ASP A 706 16.86 -3.86 -6.58
C ASP A 706 15.94 -4.26 -7.76
N HIS A 707 15.69 -5.56 -7.94
CA HIS A 707 14.69 -6.03 -8.89
C HIS A 707 13.26 -5.58 -8.55
N LEU A 708 12.86 -5.64 -7.28
CA LEU A 708 11.55 -5.12 -6.85
C LEU A 708 11.38 -3.64 -7.23
N TYR A 709 12.43 -2.84 -7.04
CA TYR A 709 12.44 -1.44 -7.45
C TYR A 709 12.31 -1.26 -8.97
N GLN A 710 13.05 -2.04 -9.76
CA GLN A 710 12.95 -2.01 -11.23
C GLN A 710 11.55 -2.41 -11.71
N MET A 711 10.93 -3.40 -11.05
CA MET A 711 9.60 -3.88 -11.37
C MET A 711 8.50 -2.86 -11.06
N ASP A 712 8.64 -2.10 -9.97
CA ASP A 712 7.75 -1.00 -9.64
C ASP A 712 7.85 0.11 -10.70
N MET A 713 9.08 0.51 -11.08
CA MET A 713 9.32 1.51 -12.15
C MET A 713 8.78 1.04 -13.52
N LEU A 714 8.97 -0.23 -13.87
CA LEU A 714 8.43 -0.79 -15.11
C LEU A 714 6.90 -0.73 -15.12
N LYS A 715 6.25 -1.06 -14.00
CA LYS A 715 4.80 -1.05 -13.88
C LYS A 715 4.22 0.36 -14.08
N GLU A 716 4.91 1.39 -13.61
CA GLU A 716 4.52 2.79 -13.81
C GLU A 716 4.73 3.24 -15.26
N GLY A 717 5.89 2.94 -15.83
CA GLY A 717 6.27 3.35 -17.18
C GLY A 717 5.49 2.68 -18.30
N ILE A 718 4.97 1.46 -18.09
CA ILE A 718 4.28 0.67 -19.13
C ILE A 718 3.01 1.36 -19.65
N HIS A 719 2.39 2.22 -18.84
CA HIS A 719 1.20 2.96 -19.24
C HIS A 719 1.49 4.00 -20.32
N LEU A 720 2.73 4.52 -20.39
CA LEU A 720 3.18 5.44 -21.43
C LEU A 720 3.51 4.74 -22.76
N GLN A 721 3.75 3.42 -22.74
CA GLN A 721 3.93 2.63 -23.97
C GLN A 721 2.62 2.19 -24.64
N ALA A 722 1.48 2.38 -23.97
CA ALA A 722 0.14 2.10 -24.51
C ALA A 722 -0.22 2.95 -25.75
N TYR A 723 0.56 3.99 -26.05
CA TYR A 723 0.43 4.79 -27.28
C TYR A 723 0.72 3.99 -28.56
N GLY A 724 1.41 2.83 -28.47
CA GLY A 724 1.74 1.95 -29.60
C GLY A 724 0.66 0.94 -30.02
N GLN A 725 -0.59 1.05 -29.55
CA GLN A 725 -1.69 0.08 -29.81
C GLN A 725 -1.45 -1.38 -29.35
N LYS A 726 -0.41 -1.64 -28.54
CA LYS A 726 -0.16 -2.96 -27.96
C LYS A 726 -0.74 -3.06 -26.55
N ASP A 727 -1.05 -4.29 -26.11
CA ASP A 727 -1.55 -4.52 -24.75
C ASP A 727 -0.41 -4.30 -23.72
N PRO A 728 -0.55 -3.33 -22.79
CA PRO A 728 0.46 -3.06 -21.77
C PRO A 728 0.80 -4.27 -20.88
N LEU A 729 -0.14 -5.19 -20.64
CA LEU A 729 0.12 -6.36 -19.81
C LEU A 729 1.09 -7.33 -20.51
N ILE A 730 1.01 -7.44 -21.83
CA ILE A 730 1.88 -8.32 -22.61
C ILE A 730 3.30 -7.77 -22.65
N GLU A 731 3.45 -6.46 -22.92
CA GLU A 731 4.76 -5.81 -22.88
C GLU A 731 5.35 -5.85 -21.46
N TYR A 732 4.54 -5.62 -20.42
CA TYR A 732 5.00 -5.80 -19.04
C TYR A 732 5.52 -7.20 -18.77
N LYS A 733 4.79 -8.26 -19.17
CA LYS A 733 5.23 -9.65 -19.00
C LYS A 733 6.56 -9.92 -19.69
N LYS A 734 6.74 -9.38 -20.89
CA LYS A 734 7.95 -9.55 -21.70
C LYS A 734 9.15 -8.87 -21.05
N GLU A 735 9.02 -7.59 -20.72
CA GLU A 735 10.08 -6.81 -20.07
C GLU A 735 10.41 -7.37 -18.67
N ALA A 736 9.38 -7.74 -17.89
CA ALA A 736 9.54 -8.37 -16.58
C ALA A 736 10.32 -9.70 -16.67
N TYR A 737 10.09 -10.49 -17.71
CA TYR A 737 10.81 -11.74 -17.95
C TYR A 737 12.29 -11.49 -18.27
N TYR A 738 12.60 -10.48 -19.08
CA TYR A 738 14.00 -10.11 -19.36
C TYR A 738 14.71 -9.60 -18.12
N LEU A 739 14.09 -8.71 -17.35
CA LEU A 739 14.64 -8.22 -16.08
C LEU A 739 14.91 -9.37 -15.11
N PHE A 740 13.98 -10.33 -15.01
CA PHE A 740 14.14 -11.48 -14.13
C PHE A 740 15.22 -12.46 -14.59
N THR A 741 15.35 -12.71 -15.89
CA THR A 741 16.44 -13.57 -16.41
C THR A 741 17.79 -12.91 -16.14
N ALA A 742 17.90 -11.60 -16.39
CA ALA A 742 19.09 -10.83 -16.07
C ALA A 742 19.39 -10.81 -14.55
N LEU A 743 18.37 -10.77 -13.70
CA LEU A 743 18.52 -10.89 -12.25
C LEU A 743 19.16 -12.23 -11.87
N ILE A 744 18.65 -13.36 -12.39
CA ILE A 744 19.20 -14.69 -12.08
C ILE A 744 20.66 -14.80 -12.50
N ASP A 745 21.00 -14.33 -13.71
CA ASP A 745 22.38 -14.24 -14.18
C ASP A 745 23.26 -13.42 -13.23
N ARG A 746 22.80 -12.22 -12.81
CA ARG A 746 23.53 -11.35 -11.88
C ARG A 746 23.72 -11.98 -10.50
N ILE A 747 22.69 -12.66 -9.97
CA ILE A 747 22.76 -13.37 -8.69
C ILE A 747 23.85 -14.45 -8.77
N ASN A 748 23.79 -15.30 -9.79
CA ASN A 748 24.74 -16.40 -9.97
C ASN A 748 26.18 -15.86 -10.10
N GLU A 749 26.38 -14.87 -10.98
CA GLU A 749 27.69 -14.25 -11.16
C GLU A 749 28.22 -13.63 -9.87
N THR A 750 27.40 -12.84 -9.18
CA THR A 750 27.80 -12.11 -7.98
C THR A 750 28.13 -13.07 -6.85
N ILE A 751 27.33 -14.12 -6.65
CA ILE A 751 27.63 -15.19 -5.67
C ILE A 751 28.98 -15.83 -5.96
N LEU A 752 29.22 -16.27 -7.20
CA LEU A 752 30.49 -16.92 -7.57
C LEU A 752 31.67 -15.96 -7.41
N ASN A 753 31.50 -14.70 -7.78
CA ASN A 753 32.53 -13.67 -7.62
C ASN A 753 32.90 -13.47 -6.15
N TRP A 754 31.92 -13.36 -5.23
CA TRP A 754 32.18 -13.31 -3.80
C TRP A 754 32.86 -14.58 -3.29
N LEU A 755 32.34 -15.75 -3.67
CA LEU A 755 32.86 -17.04 -3.22
C LEU A 755 34.28 -17.32 -3.69
N TRP A 756 34.66 -16.94 -4.91
CA TRP A 756 36.01 -17.17 -5.44
C TRP A 756 37.00 -16.10 -4.98
N LYS A 757 36.62 -14.81 -4.98
CA LYS A 757 37.56 -13.71 -4.65
C LYS A 757 37.74 -13.45 -3.16
N PHE A 758 36.83 -13.89 -2.31
CA PHE A 758 36.92 -13.63 -0.88
C PHE A 758 38.24 -14.16 -0.27
N GLN A 759 38.96 -13.33 0.46
CA GLN A 759 40.14 -13.74 1.23
C GLN A 759 39.86 -13.53 2.71
N LEU A 760 40.06 -14.57 3.53
CA LEU A 760 40.11 -14.41 4.98
C LEU A 760 41.37 -13.63 5.34
N ALA A 761 41.21 -12.42 5.84
CA ALA A 761 42.29 -11.74 6.54
C ALA A 761 42.59 -12.54 7.81
N GLU A 762 43.83 -13.00 8.00
CA GLU A 762 44.29 -13.47 9.31
C GLU A 762 44.14 -12.30 10.29
N GLU A 763 43.43 -12.52 11.41
CA GLU A 763 43.41 -11.51 12.46
C GLU A 763 44.86 -11.27 12.91
N PRO A 764 45.35 -10.01 12.93
CA PRO A 764 46.61 -9.74 13.59
C PRO A 764 46.45 -10.19 15.04
N THR A 765 47.34 -11.06 15.50
CA THR A 765 47.38 -11.71 16.83
C THR A 765 47.54 -10.75 18.01
N ASN A 766 47.27 -9.45 17.80
CA ASN A 766 47.39 -8.40 18.79
C ASN A 766 46.18 -7.46 18.73
N ARG A 767 44.99 -7.99 19.02
CA ARG A 767 43.89 -7.18 19.54
C ARG A 767 43.84 -7.40 21.04
N GLU A 768 44.36 -6.42 21.79
CA GLU A 768 43.95 -6.23 23.18
C GLU A 768 42.42 -6.28 23.23
N GLU A 769 41.90 -7.08 24.16
CA GLU A 769 40.47 -7.34 24.36
C GLU A 769 39.68 -6.02 24.34
N ARG A 770 39.09 -5.70 23.19
CA ARG A 770 38.04 -4.68 23.13
C ARG A 770 36.87 -5.26 23.91
N ARG A 771 36.73 -4.80 25.17
CA ARG A 771 35.56 -4.99 26.02
C ARG A 771 34.31 -4.99 25.16
N HIS A 772 33.60 -6.11 25.14
CA HIS A 772 32.26 -6.22 24.59
C HIS A 772 31.40 -5.09 25.17
N VAL A 773 31.07 -4.10 24.35
CA VAL A 773 29.92 -3.24 24.60
C VAL A 773 28.73 -4.05 24.12
N PRO A 774 27.80 -4.48 24.99
CA PRO A 774 26.62 -5.20 24.55
C PRO A 774 25.83 -4.31 23.60
N MET A 775 25.61 -4.80 22.38
CA MET A 775 24.67 -4.22 21.43
C MET A 775 23.28 -4.33 22.07
N LYS A 776 22.80 -3.24 22.68
CA LYS A 776 21.40 -3.11 23.04
C LYS A 776 20.62 -2.95 21.74
N THR A 777 19.85 -3.95 21.37
CA THR A 777 18.67 -3.78 20.51
C THR A 777 17.76 -2.76 21.18
N VAL A 778 17.64 -1.57 20.59
CA VAL A 778 16.62 -0.61 21.02
C VAL A 778 15.31 -1.09 20.41
N HIS A 779 14.46 -1.71 21.23
CA HIS A 779 13.04 -1.71 20.96
C HIS A 779 12.55 -0.26 21.07
N GLU A 780 12.25 0.39 19.96
CA GLU A 780 11.37 1.56 19.97
C GLU A 780 9.92 1.07 20.05
N ALA A 781 9.58 0.53 21.21
CA ALA A 781 8.23 0.68 21.73
C ALA A 781 8.16 2.08 22.36
N SER A 782 7.24 2.89 21.86
CA SER A 782 6.82 4.19 22.35
C SER A 782 6.96 4.36 23.88
N THR A 783 8.00 5.08 24.33
CA THR A 783 8.02 6.09 25.42
C THR A 783 9.46 6.50 25.74
N ASN A 784 9.67 7.82 25.89
CA ASN A 784 10.92 8.53 26.22
C ASN A 784 11.92 8.81 25.09
N MET A 785 11.58 9.80 24.27
CA MET A 785 12.55 10.65 23.57
C MET A 785 13.42 11.40 24.60
N GLY A 786 14.73 11.21 24.53
CA GLY A 786 15.71 11.96 25.31
C GLY A 786 15.75 13.42 24.87
N PHE A 787 15.16 14.29 25.67
CA PHE A 787 15.47 15.71 25.72
C PHE A 787 16.78 15.90 26.50
N GLU A 788 17.84 16.37 25.83
CA GLU A 788 18.82 17.27 26.47
C GLU A 788 18.48 18.70 26.06
N GLY A 789 18.16 19.52 27.07
CA GLY A 789 17.43 20.77 26.90
C GLY A 789 18.28 22.03 26.92
N VAL A 790 17.74 23.08 26.28
CA VAL A 790 17.95 24.50 26.56
C VAL A 790 16.57 25.17 26.41
N PRO A 791 16.19 26.15 27.26
CA PRO A 791 14.87 26.21 27.87
C PRO A 791 13.84 27.03 27.08
N ALA A 792 12.58 26.60 27.09
CA ALA A 792 11.43 27.41 26.70
C ALA A 792 10.48 27.57 27.89
N GLY A 793 10.09 28.83 28.14
CA GLY A 793 9.40 29.29 29.34
C GLY A 793 8.02 28.69 29.60
N GLU A 794 7.69 28.65 30.89
CA GLU A 794 6.42 28.17 31.45
C GLU A 794 5.22 29.02 31.00
N THR A 795 4.11 28.36 30.67
CA THR A 795 2.78 28.98 30.62
C THR A 795 2.05 28.78 31.94
N ASP A 796 1.27 29.79 32.33
CA ASP A 796 0.69 29.97 33.69
C ASP A 796 -0.34 28.92 34.14
N ILE A 797 -0.64 27.90 33.32
CA ILE A 797 -1.59 26.83 33.67
C ILE A 797 -0.93 25.76 34.56
N GLN A 798 0.41 25.70 34.62
CA GLN A 798 1.15 24.75 35.48
C GLN A 798 1.43 25.25 36.91
N LYS A 799 1.09 26.51 37.24
CA LYS A 799 1.35 27.08 38.59
C LYS A 799 0.32 26.71 39.65
N ALA A 800 -0.87 26.22 39.29
CA ALA A 800 -1.97 26.06 40.25
C ALA A 800 -2.06 24.71 40.97
N SER A 801 -1.16 23.75 40.70
CA SER A 801 -1.29 22.37 41.19
C SER A 801 -0.08 21.86 42.00
N ARG A 802 0.86 22.72 42.40
CA ARG A 802 2.11 22.34 43.08
C ARG A 802 2.23 22.68 44.56
N GLU A 803 1.20 23.19 45.22
CA GLU A 803 1.23 23.35 46.68
C GLU A 803 0.40 22.26 47.37
N ARG A 804 0.99 21.06 47.54
CA ARG A 804 0.97 20.27 48.79
C ARG A 804 1.64 18.89 48.65
N SER A 805 2.51 18.63 49.63
CA SER A 805 2.98 17.37 50.22
C SER A 805 3.97 16.45 49.48
N ASP A 806 5.20 16.51 50.02
CA ASP A 806 6.12 15.45 50.46
C ASP A 806 6.76 14.45 49.46
N LYS A 807 8.08 14.66 49.29
CA LYS A 807 9.04 13.78 48.62
C LYS A 807 9.21 12.46 49.40
N ARG A 808 8.96 11.31 48.74
CA ARG A 808 9.45 9.99 49.18
C ARG A 808 10.78 9.67 48.48
N GLN A 809 11.78 9.22 49.25
CA GLN A 809 13.06 8.73 48.74
C GLN A 809 12.96 7.25 48.28
N PRO A 810 13.79 6.81 47.31
CA PRO A 810 13.74 5.45 46.77
C PRO A 810 14.40 4.42 47.70
N VAL A 811 13.75 3.26 47.85
CA VAL A 811 14.20 2.11 48.64
C VAL A 811 15.30 1.36 47.88
N ARG A 812 16.43 1.10 48.56
CA ARG A 812 17.56 0.32 48.04
C ARG A 812 17.34 -1.17 48.35
N VAL A 813 17.23 -2.01 47.32
CA VAL A 813 17.04 -3.47 47.49
C VAL A 813 18.42 -4.14 47.60
N GLU A 814 18.69 -4.83 48.70
CA GLU A 814 19.94 -5.58 48.90
C GLU A 814 19.94 -6.94 48.16
N LYS A 815 21.12 -7.38 47.70
CA LYS A 815 21.33 -8.66 47.00
C LYS A 815 21.09 -9.85 47.93
N LYS A 816 20.24 -10.80 47.53
CA LYS A 816 20.01 -12.06 48.26
C LYS A 816 21.26 -12.97 48.21
N PRO A 817 21.61 -13.68 49.31
CA PRO A 817 22.75 -14.59 49.36
C PRO A 817 22.53 -15.85 48.51
N ARG A 818 23.59 -16.38 47.88
CA ARG A 818 23.54 -17.65 47.13
C ARG A 818 23.64 -18.85 48.09
N PRO A 819 23.15 -20.05 47.71
CA PRO A 819 23.07 -21.21 48.61
C PRO A 819 24.38 -21.63 49.30
N ASN A 820 25.54 -21.39 48.67
CA ASN A 820 26.84 -21.75 49.22
C ASN A 820 27.57 -20.60 49.94
N ASP A 821 26.99 -19.39 49.95
CA ASP A 821 27.58 -18.24 50.62
C ASP A 821 27.50 -18.38 52.15
N PRO A 822 28.39 -17.73 52.92
CA PRO A 822 28.26 -17.66 54.37
C PRO A 822 26.90 -17.08 54.76
N CYS A 823 26.22 -17.72 55.70
CA CYS A 823 24.92 -17.23 56.15
C CYS A 823 25.08 -15.90 56.91
N PHE A 824 24.24 -14.91 56.59
CA PHE A 824 24.31 -13.57 57.16
C PHE A 824 24.05 -13.49 58.67
N CYS A 825 23.59 -14.58 59.30
CA CYS A 825 23.37 -14.65 60.76
C CYS A 825 24.66 -14.84 61.58
N GLY A 826 25.84 -14.93 60.93
CA GLY A 826 27.12 -15.08 61.61
C GLY A 826 27.38 -16.48 62.19
N SER A 827 26.55 -17.47 61.89
CA SER A 827 26.67 -18.85 62.42
C SER A 827 27.87 -19.66 61.90
N GLY A 828 28.66 -19.10 60.97
CA GLY A 828 29.77 -19.81 60.30
C GLY A 828 29.33 -20.91 59.31
N LYS A 829 28.03 -21.16 59.16
CA LYS A 829 27.47 -22.17 58.24
C LYS A 829 27.10 -21.54 56.89
N LYS A 830 27.11 -22.34 55.80
CA LYS A 830 26.63 -21.93 54.47
C LYS A 830 25.11 -21.68 54.49
N TYR A 831 24.61 -20.71 53.71
CA TYR A 831 23.22 -20.28 53.69
C TYR A 831 22.22 -21.45 53.57
N LYS A 832 22.44 -22.40 52.64
CA LYS A 832 21.60 -23.58 52.43
C LYS A 832 21.51 -24.55 53.63
N LYS A 833 22.45 -24.48 54.58
CA LYS A 833 22.47 -25.31 55.80
C LYS A 833 22.06 -24.52 57.05
N CYS A 834 21.52 -23.32 56.85
CA CYS A 834 21.04 -22.44 57.91
C CYS A 834 19.71 -21.81 57.48
N HIS A 835 19.67 -20.51 57.18
CA HIS A 835 18.43 -19.82 56.85
C HIS A 835 17.82 -20.24 55.49
N GLY A 836 18.60 -20.87 54.61
CA GLY A 836 18.12 -21.50 53.38
C GLY A 836 17.82 -22.99 53.49
N ALA A 837 17.82 -23.58 54.69
CA ALA A 837 17.52 -25.01 54.88
C ALA A 837 16.01 -25.33 54.87
N ASN A 838 15.17 -24.31 55.11
CA ASN A 838 13.71 -24.41 55.13
C ASN A 838 13.05 -23.45 54.10
N ALA A 839 13.80 -23.02 53.08
CA ALA A 839 13.37 -22.04 52.07
C ALA A 839 13.22 -22.69 50.69
#